data_AF-A0A8T3KUP7-F1
#
_entry.id   AF-A0A8T3KUP7-F1
#
_cell.length_a   1.000
_cell.length_b   1.000
_cell.length_c   1.000
_cell.angle_alpha   90.00
_cell.angle_beta   90.00
_cell.angle_gamma   90.00
#
_symmetry.space_group_name_H-M   'P 1'
#
loop_
_entity.id
_entity.type
_entity.pdbx_description
1 polymer ?
#
loop_
_entity_poly.entity_id
_entity_poly.type
_entity_poly.pdbx_seq_one_letter_code
_entity_poly.pdbx_strand_id
1 'polypeptide(L)'
;MKYRQLVQFDPIETVVKLKDADSKGEAERLVKTYVMSDSMAESLIGVVIPQLQFEQTIDNKGIFIVGNYGTGKSHLMSVLSTIAEDAALLEYIKHDRFKEHAKSIAGRFEVLRFEIGASKMNLRDIIVRKMESDLKQRGIDYKFPPLEEVTDNKQYLVEMMGLFEEKYPDKGYLIVVDELLDYLGSRKELEIKLDLGFLREIGEVSKNTRIRFMAGVQETLFDNPAFSFVAKTILKVKDRFEQIIIRREDISFVVSQRLLQKNNEQKAWIREHLQKFSPMYKNMADRIEEYVNLYPIHPAYLETFEKVYIAEKREVLKTITLTIKEMLDSEVPNEEPGLVSYDAYWSYIKNSPSKRTETDVKDVIDKSGILEGIIQHSFTKPKYKPIALRIIYALSVHRLTTGNINAPLGITVQNMKDDLCIYDPLLPEKEEDFLITTIETVMREISNTVSGQFIEYNQENEQYYLDLKKDIDYNAKIQQKADILDDDRLNEYYYGLILKTLEWNAPEYRTGFKIWEYELLWEEKNITRFGYLFMGDPKERSTTQPPRDFYIYFLPPYGNVELKDDKKEDEVFFEFDGSNEEIKYAIKMYTAALSMAEISSSESKAAYIKKAEEYQKSAIKWIRQNINQCFSVRYKGESRSILTWIKGRRLGDRTLKEQVDMASSTCLNVWFSDLYREYPKFLLTVTSNNINQVFRNGLDYIAGKKTDTGAKLLDSFQLLEGDTISPKSSNYARYFIDLINKLPQGKVLNRSDIIVRINEEVEYDSKFKLEPIWVALILSALVYNGDITLTAGGKEFTATMLKELAAENTANLMDFKHCSKPKDIPLDVLKKLFEMLGLAPGAIVTANTRDAAVASMLVKVDEYIDKALKAVLFLNGDISVWGKSSMESYKVDSYKESIKEFKNFLDGLKIFNTQAKLKNFRYTEEEIDKQGTALKLIADIDKIKDLKSKIEANTTYLSGAEIVLKDQAWVEKVNALKLKLETALKNLDTIDEDFIRVFNSELSGLKDEYRNVYMELHKKHRLDLNGDNAKKKVMQSKEFNNLKKLTAIDDILPVVKLNGIQEKISRLRTCYNLTQQDMEGKFMCPHCQFNPSENNQPVHGVLDGIEDDIDRIYKEWTEIIVTSVEDPMVKENIAFLKSEQQNVINKLLETRRLPDAIDGNFISGVNTLMKGLEKVEVLVEDMKKAISGDGPVTVEDIRTRFEKYVRELTKGKDESKVRIILK
;
A
#
# COMPACT_ATOMS: atom_id res chain seq x y z
N MET A 1 -30.50 -14.10 -43.65
CA MET A 1 -29.20 -14.78 -43.90
C MET A 1 -28.94 -15.69 -42.71
N LYS A 2 -28.43 -16.91 -42.90
CA LYS A 2 -28.11 -17.82 -41.77
C LYS A 2 -26.67 -17.60 -41.28
N TYR A 3 -26.38 -17.88 -40.02
CA TYR A 3 -25.02 -17.78 -39.47
C TYR A 3 -24.01 -18.64 -40.25
N ARG A 4 -24.39 -19.85 -40.71
CA ARG A 4 -23.55 -20.72 -41.56
C ARG A 4 -23.12 -20.08 -42.88
N GLN A 5 -23.84 -19.07 -43.38
CA GLN A 5 -23.48 -18.35 -44.60
C GLN A 5 -22.43 -17.25 -44.35
N LEU A 6 -22.15 -16.91 -43.09
CA LEU A 6 -21.24 -15.83 -42.68
C LEU A 6 -19.89 -16.31 -42.14
N VAL A 7 -19.79 -17.57 -41.70
CA VAL A 7 -18.58 -18.13 -41.10
C VAL A 7 -18.24 -19.48 -41.69
N GLN A 8 -16.96 -19.69 -41.98
CA GLN A 8 -16.38 -21.01 -42.20
C GLN A 8 -15.97 -21.58 -40.84
N PHE A 9 -16.58 -22.71 -40.49
CA PHE A 9 -16.48 -23.32 -39.18
C PHE A 9 -15.71 -24.65 -39.24
N ASP A 10 -14.49 -24.67 -38.69
CA ASP A 10 -13.68 -25.87 -38.48
C ASP A 10 -13.67 -26.25 -36.99
N PRO A 11 -14.46 -27.24 -36.55
CA PRO A 11 -14.66 -27.53 -35.12
C PRO A 11 -13.41 -28.11 -34.45
N ILE A 12 -13.22 -27.77 -33.17
CA ILE A 12 -12.17 -28.37 -32.34
C ILE A 12 -12.81 -29.50 -31.52
N GLU A 13 -12.68 -30.74 -32.00
CA GLU A 13 -13.42 -31.90 -31.47
C GLU A 13 -12.70 -32.66 -30.33
N THR A 14 -11.36 -32.61 -30.27
CA THR A 14 -10.56 -33.42 -29.33
C THR A 14 -9.46 -32.62 -28.64
N VAL A 15 -9.25 -32.87 -27.34
CA VAL A 15 -8.09 -32.37 -26.58
C VAL A 15 -6.82 -33.07 -27.08
N VAL A 16 -5.82 -32.30 -27.50
CA VAL A 16 -4.53 -32.81 -27.98
C VAL A 16 -3.76 -33.43 -26.82
N LYS A 17 -3.33 -34.70 -26.93
CA LYS A 17 -2.40 -35.31 -25.98
C LYS A 17 -0.98 -35.22 -26.53
N LEU A 18 -0.01 -34.97 -25.66
CA LEU A 18 1.36 -34.71 -26.10
C LEU A 18 1.95 -35.92 -26.86
N LYS A 19 1.59 -37.13 -26.45
CA LYS A 19 2.01 -38.40 -27.08
C LYS A 19 1.37 -38.69 -28.43
N ASP A 20 0.28 -38.02 -28.79
CA ASP A 20 -0.34 -38.23 -30.11
C ASP A 20 0.65 -37.85 -31.24
N ALA A 21 1.58 -36.93 -30.95
CA ALA A 21 2.66 -36.53 -31.84
C ALA A 21 3.70 -37.63 -32.14
N ASP A 22 3.74 -38.73 -31.37
CA ASP A 22 4.65 -39.85 -31.66
C ASP A 22 4.15 -40.67 -32.88
N SER A 23 2.88 -40.49 -33.29
CA SER A 23 2.33 -41.05 -34.52
C SER A 23 2.46 -40.08 -35.68
N LYS A 24 3.13 -40.49 -36.77
CA LYS A 24 3.40 -39.65 -37.95
C LYS A 24 2.16 -38.94 -38.51
N GLY A 25 1.03 -39.66 -38.63
CA GLY A 25 -0.21 -39.09 -39.19
C GLY A 25 -0.85 -38.03 -38.29
N GLU A 26 -0.78 -38.23 -36.97
CA GLU A 26 -1.29 -37.26 -36.00
C GLU A 26 -0.33 -36.06 -35.86
N ALA A 27 0.98 -36.27 -35.86
CA ALA A 27 1.98 -35.21 -35.92
C ALA A 27 1.75 -34.27 -37.11
N GLU A 28 1.51 -34.81 -38.30
CA GLU A 28 1.19 -34.02 -39.49
C GLU A 28 -0.12 -33.22 -39.32
N ARG A 29 -1.18 -33.86 -38.80
CA ARG A 29 -2.47 -33.21 -38.51
C ARG A 29 -2.29 -32.05 -37.53
N LEU A 30 -1.50 -32.25 -36.47
CA LEU A 30 -1.23 -31.23 -35.45
C LEU A 30 -0.49 -30.03 -36.07
N VAL A 31 0.51 -30.23 -36.92
CA VAL A 31 1.21 -29.12 -37.58
C VAL A 31 0.29 -28.38 -38.56
N LYS A 32 -0.48 -29.10 -39.39
CA LYS A 32 -1.41 -28.50 -40.38
C LYS A 32 -2.52 -27.65 -39.75
N THR A 33 -3.02 -28.08 -38.60
CA THR A 33 -4.18 -27.45 -37.92
C THR A 33 -3.77 -26.35 -36.95
N TYR A 34 -2.49 -26.21 -36.62
CA TYR A 34 -2.00 -25.16 -35.74
C TYR A 34 -1.99 -23.80 -36.47
N VAL A 35 -2.54 -22.78 -35.82
CA VAL A 35 -2.59 -21.40 -36.31
C VAL A 35 -2.00 -20.51 -35.23
N MET A 36 -1.12 -19.59 -35.60
CA MET A 36 -0.45 -18.69 -34.65
C MET A 36 -0.57 -17.23 -35.13
N SER A 37 -0.70 -16.32 -34.17
CA SER A 37 -0.65 -14.87 -34.43
C SER A 37 0.78 -14.43 -34.77
N ASP A 38 0.93 -13.22 -35.33
CA ASP A 38 2.24 -12.60 -35.54
C ASP A 38 3.01 -12.45 -34.22
N SER A 39 2.32 -12.08 -33.13
CA SER A 39 2.95 -11.89 -31.81
C SER A 39 3.46 -13.21 -31.22
N MET A 40 2.69 -14.29 -31.36
CA MET A 40 3.12 -15.63 -30.97
C MET A 40 4.32 -16.08 -31.82
N ALA A 41 4.28 -15.86 -33.14
CA ALA A 41 5.39 -16.19 -34.01
C ALA A 41 6.67 -15.43 -33.63
N GLU A 42 6.58 -14.13 -33.34
CA GLU A 42 7.72 -13.33 -32.86
C GLU A 42 8.28 -13.85 -31.53
N SER A 43 7.41 -14.23 -30.59
CA SER A 43 7.82 -14.80 -29.31
C SER A 43 8.54 -16.13 -29.49
N LEU A 44 8.02 -17.02 -30.34
CA LEU A 44 8.65 -18.30 -30.66
C LEU A 44 10.00 -18.10 -31.35
N ILE A 45 10.08 -17.18 -32.32
CA ILE A 45 11.33 -16.86 -33.04
C ILE A 45 12.38 -16.24 -32.11
N GLY A 46 11.97 -15.33 -31.22
CA GLY A 46 12.90 -14.60 -30.35
C GLY A 46 13.33 -15.36 -29.11
N VAL A 47 12.52 -16.31 -28.63
CA VAL A 47 12.76 -17.00 -27.35
C VAL A 47 12.89 -18.51 -27.52
N VAL A 48 11.96 -19.21 -28.19
CA VAL A 48 12.02 -20.69 -28.26
C VAL A 48 13.12 -21.18 -29.19
N ILE A 49 13.15 -20.66 -30.42
CA ILE A 49 14.09 -21.12 -31.45
C ILE A 49 15.55 -20.96 -31.00
N PRO A 50 15.99 -19.82 -30.43
CA PRO A 50 17.36 -19.65 -29.94
C PRO A 50 17.70 -20.66 -28.85
N GLN A 51 16.77 -20.92 -27.93
CA GLN A 51 17.00 -21.81 -26.79
C GLN A 51 17.03 -23.28 -27.20
N LEU A 52 16.30 -23.68 -28.24
CA LEU A 52 16.36 -25.03 -28.78
C LEU A 52 17.61 -25.25 -29.65
N GLN A 53 17.95 -24.34 -30.55
CA GLN A 53 19.10 -24.55 -31.44
C GLN A 53 20.43 -24.71 -30.66
N PHE A 54 21.37 -25.47 -31.24
CA PHE A 54 22.68 -25.75 -30.65
C PHE A 54 23.85 -25.55 -31.65
N GLU A 55 23.60 -24.88 -32.78
CA GLU A 55 24.64 -24.54 -33.77
C GLU A 55 25.35 -23.23 -33.41
N GLN A 56 24.62 -22.28 -32.83
CA GLN A 56 25.14 -21.02 -32.33
C GLN A 56 25.33 -21.09 -30.81
N THR A 57 26.53 -20.74 -30.36
CA THR A 57 26.90 -20.74 -28.95
C THR A 57 26.16 -19.62 -28.21
N ILE A 58 25.11 -19.97 -27.48
CA ILE A 58 24.38 -19.07 -26.58
C ILE A 58 24.23 -19.72 -25.20
N ASP A 59 23.82 -18.96 -24.19
CA ASP A 59 23.52 -19.49 -22.85
C ASP A 59 22.16 -20.21 -22.87
N ASN A 60 22.12 -21.42 -23.46
CA ASN A 60 20.89 -22.18 -23.64
C ASN A 60 20.26 -22.57 -22.29
N LYS A 61 18.95 -22.36 -22.18
CA LYS A 61 18.12 -22.57 -21.00
C LYS A 61 16.99 -23.56 -21.29
N GLY A 62 16.36 -24.07 -20.24
CA GLY A 62 15.09 -24.78 -20.37
C GLY A 62 13.97 -23.85 -20.82
N ILE A 63 12.87 -24.41 -21.32
CA ILE A 63 11.73 -23.64 -21.83
C ILE A 63 10.48 -24.01 -21.05
N PHE A 64 9.80 -23.00 -20.52
CA PHE A 64 8.46 -23.13 -19.98
C PHE A 64 7.45 -22.52 -20.95
N ILE A 65 6.53 -23.36 -21.45
CA ILE A 65 5.36 -22.88 -22.16
C ILE A 65 4.26 -22.68 -21.13
N VAL A 66 3.96 -21.41 -20.87
CA VAL A 66 3.02 -20.93 -19.88
C VAL A 66 1.68 -20.69 -20.56
N GLY A 67 0.65 -21.39 -20.12
CA GLY A 67 -0.70 -21.19 -20.62
C GLY A 67 -1.72 -21.93 -19.78
N ASN A 68 -2.90 -21.35 -19.64
CA ASN A 68 -4.03 -22.02 -19.02
C ASN A 68 -4.46 -23.27 -19.81
N TYR A 69 -5.21 -24.19 -19.18
CA TYR A 69 -5.77 -25.31 -19.94
C TYR A 69 -6.63 -24.82 -21.11
N GLY A 70 -6.62 -25.54 -22.23
CA GLY A 70 -7.45 -25.21 -23.39
C GLY A 70 -6.95 -24.05 -24.28
N THR A 71 -5.83 -23.40 -23.94
CA THR A 71 -5.24 -22.31 -24.73
C THR A 71 -4.37 -22.77 -25.91
N GLY A 72 -4.20 -24.09 -26.08
CA GLY A 72 -3.35 -24.68 -27.13
C GLY A 72 -1.91 -24.99 -26.70
N LYS A 73 -1.59 -24.93 -25.40
CA LYS A 73 -0.25 -25.25 -24.84
C LYS A 73 0.32 -26.59 -25.31
N SER A 74 -0.41 -27.69 -25.09
CA SER A 74 0.04 -29.04 -25.49
C SER A 74 0.12 -29.16 -27.00
N HIS A 75 -0.77 -28.50 -27.75
CA HIS A 75 -0.72 -28.44 -29.22
C HIS A 75 0.55 -27.72 -29.70
N LEU A 76 0.92 -26.58 -29.11
CA LEU A 76 2.16 -25.86 -29.42
C LEU A 76 3.40 -26.70 -29.09
N MET A 77 3.45 -27.34 -27.92
CA MET A 77 4.54 -28.23 -27.54
C MET A 77 4.67 -29.41 -28.51
N SER A 78 3.56 -30.03 -28.90
CA SER A 78 3.52 -31.07 -29.92
C SER A 78 4.07 -30.56 -31.25
N VAL A 79 3.64 -29.38 -31.72
CA VAL A 79 4.12 -28.79 -32.99
C VAL A 79 5.63 -28.53 -32.95
N LEU A 80 6.13 -27.85 -31.92
CA LEU A 80 7.55 -27.53 -31.78
C LEU A 80 8.42 -28.78 -31.71
N SER A 81 8.02 -29.75 -30.89
CA SER A 81 8.76 -30.99 -30.72
C SER A 81 8.72 -31.86 -31.98
N THR A 82 7.58 -31.89 -32.68
CA THR A 82 7.42 -32.62 -33.94
C THR A 82 8.30 -32.04 -35.05
N ILE A 83 8.36 -30.71 -35.18
CA ILE A 83 9.26 -30.05 -36.13
C ILE A 83 10.72 -30.34 -35.77
N ALA A 84 11.06 -30.29 -34.48
CA ALA A 84 12.40 -30.60 -34.00
C ALA A 84 12.83 -32.05 -34.31
N GLU A 85 11.88 -32.99 -34.36
CA GLU A 85 12.11 -34.40 -34.67
C GLU A 85 12.17 -34.71 -36.17
N ASP A 86 11.25 -34.14 -36.96
CA ASP A 86 11.10 -34.42 -38.39
C ASP A 86 11.03 -33.12 -39.23
N ALA A 87 12.08 -32.89 -40.02
CA ALA A 87 12.18 -31.71 -40.88
C ALA A 87 11.14 -31.67 -42.01
N ALA A 88 10.58 -32.82 -42.42
CA ALA A 88 9.58 -32.84 -43.49
C ALA A 88 8.30 -32.10 -43.08
N LEU A 89 7.97 -32.08 -41.79
CA LEU A 89 6.74 -31.47 -41.29
C LEU A 89 6.78 -29.94 -41.28
N LEU A 90 7.96 -29.34 -41.48
CA LEU A 90 8.13 -27.90 -41.60
C LEU A 90 7.29 -27.29 -42.73
N GLU A 91 7.02 -28.06 -43.80
CA GLU A 91 6.28 -27.56 -44.96
C GLU A 91 4.82 -27.19 -44.64
N TYR A 92 4.23 -27.85 -43.63
CA TYR A 92 2.83 -27.70 -43.25
C TYR A 92 2.54 -26.51 -42.33
N ILE A 93 3.57 -25.80 -41.89
CA ILE A 93 3.43 -24.57 -41.11
C ILE A 93 2.85 -23.45 -42.00
N LYS A 94 1.74 -22.85 -41.57
CA LYS A 94 1.06 -21.78 -42.31
C LYS A 94 1.73 -20.41 -42.20
N HIS A 95 2.50 -20.17 -41.13
CA HIS A 95 3.11 -18.87 -40.87
C HIS A 95 4.52 -18.79 -41.47
N ASP A 96 4.69 -18.05 -42.58
CA ASP A 96 5.93 -18.02 -43.38
C ASP A 96 7.17 -17.59 -42.59
N ARG A 97 7.07 -16.53 -41.78
CA ARG A 97 8.20 -16.04 -40.98
C ARG A 97 8.68 -17.06 -39.95
N PHE A 98 7.78 -17.73 -39.23
CA PHE A 98 8.13 -18.78 -38.27
C PHE A 98 8.72 -20.00 -38.98
N LYS A 99 8.12 -20.40 -40.11
CA LYS A 99 8.60 -21.50 -40.95
C LYS A 99 10.07 -21.30 -41.37
N GLU A 100 10.46 -20.08 -41.74
CA GLU A 100 11.85 -19.78 -42.11
C GLU A 100 12.83 -19.96 -40.94
N HIS A 101 12.50 -19.46 -39.75
CA HIS A 101 13.38 -19.52 -38.59
C HIS A 101 13.44 -20.91 -37.96
N ALA A 102 12.34 -21.66 -38.00
CA ALA A 102 12.24 -23.01 -37.47
C ALA A 102 13.12 -24.03 -38.23
N LYS A 103 13.64 -23.69 -39.42
CA LYS A 103 14.65 -24.49 -40.14
C LYS A 103 15.86 -24.84 -39.28
N SER A 104 16.26 -23.95 -38.38
CA SER A 104 17.43 -24.12 -37.50
C SER A 104 17.29 -25.28 -36.50
N ILE A 105 16.06 -25.69 -36.18
CA ILE A 105 15.79 -26.79 -35.24
C ILE A 105 15.18 -28.01 -35.94
N ALA A 106 14.73 -27.86 -37.19
CA ALA A 106 13.96 -28.88 -37.90
C ALA A 106 14.76 -30.17 -38.09
N GLY A 107 14.26 -31.30 -37.57
CA GLY A 107 14.92 -32.61 -37.64
C GLY A 107 16.24 -32.74 -36.85
N ARG A 108 16.56 -31.77 -35.98
CA ARG A 108 17.81 -31.72 -35.19
C ARG A 108 17.74 -32.46 -33.86
N PHE A 109 16.61 -33.08 -33.51
CA PHE A 109 16.42 -33.71 -32.20
C PHE A 109 15.89 -35.13 -32.30
N GLU A 110 16.26 -35.94 -31.31
CA GLU A 110 15.43 -37.06 -30.87
C GLU A 110 14.61 -36.60 -29.66
N VAL A 111 13.32 -36.93 -29.65
CA VAL A 111 12.37 -36.34 -28.70
C VAL A 111 11.81 -37.40 -27.76
N LEU A 112 11.78 -37.07 -26.47
CA LEU A 112 11.07 -37.81 -25.44
C LEU A 112 9.85 -37.01 -24.97
N ARG A 113 8.65 -37.50 -25.27
CA ARG A 113 7.37 -36.87 -24.88
C ARG A 113 6.67 -37.67 -23.78
N PHE A 114 6.30 -37.02 -22.68
CA PHE A 114 5.44 -37.64 -21.68
C PHE A 114 4.69 -36.63 -20.81
N GLU A 115 3.67 -37.15 -20.14
CA GLU A 115 2.86 -36.44 -19.15
C GLU A 115 3.18 -37.02 -17.76
N ILE A 116 3.28 -36.16 -16.74
CA ILE A 116 3.49 -36.60 -15.36
C ILE A 116 2.15 -36.80 -14.67
N GLY A 117 1.78 -38.06 -14.42
CA GLY A 117 0.60 -38.41 -13.64
C GLY A 117 0.82 -38.28 -12.12
N ALA A 118 -0.26 -38.49 -11.34
CA ALA A 118 -0.23 -38.52 -9.89
C ALA A 118 0.75 -39.59 -9.37
N SER A 119 1.94 -39.16 -8.91
CA SER A 119 3.01 -40.04 -8.47
C SER A 119 3.60 -39.56 -7.15
N LYS A 120 3.91 -40.51 -6.26
CA LYS A 120 4.65 -40.24 -5.03
C LYS A 120 6.17 -40.21 -5.25
N MET A 121 6.65 -40.64 -6.42
CA MET A 121 8.07 -40.58 -6.76
C MET A 121 8.54 -39.14 -6.92
N ASN A 122 9.82 -38.88 -6.67
CA ASN A 122 10.43 -37.57 -6.94
C ASN A 122 10.56 -37.33 -8.47
N LEU A 123 10.73 -36.06 -8.84
CA LEU A 123 10.74 -35.62 -10.23
C LEU A 123 11.94 -36.18 -11.00
N ARG A 124 13.09 -36.23 -10.32
CA ARG A 124 14.33 -36.82 -10.85
C ARG A 124 14.08 -38.23 -11.34
N ASP A 125 13.59 -39.12 -10.46
CA ASP A 125 13.40 -40.54 -10.73
C ASP A 125 12.34 -40.78 -11.80
N ILE A 126 11.31 -39.93 -11.87
CA ILE A 126 10.34 -39.97 -12.97
C ILE A 126 11.04 -39.70 -14.30
N ILE A 127 11.79 -38.60 -14.40
CA ILE A 127 12.46 -38.18 -15.62
C ILE A 127 13.54 -39.19 -16.02
N VAL A 128 14.45 -39.57 -15.11
CA VAL A 128 15.55 -40.49 -15.44
C VAL A 128 15.04 -41.87 -15.83
N ARG A 129 13.99 -42.42 -15.19
CA ARG A 129 13.42 -43.71 -15.63
C ARG A 129 12.80 -43.66 -17.02
N LYS A 130 12.19 -42.52 -17.38
CA LYS A 130 11.68 -42.32 -18.74
C LYS A 130 12.82 -42.22 -19.74
N MET A 131 13.89 -41.51 -19.40
CA MET A 131 15.10 -41.43 -20.21
C MET A 131 15.78 -42.80 -20.37
N GLU A 132 16.00 -43.56 -19.30
CA GLU A 132 16.58 -44.92 -19.35
C GLU A 132 15.78 -45.83 -20.27
N SER A 133 14.44 -45.80 -20.16
CA SER A 133 13.57 -46.60 -21.02
C SER A 133 13.67 -46.18 -22.49
N ASP A 134 13.71 -44.89 -22.78
CA ASP A 134 13.79 -44.34 -24.14
C ASP A 134 15.19 -44.57 -24.76
N LEU A 135 16.26 -44.30 -24.03
CA LEU A 135 17.64 -44.59 -24.41
C LEU A 135 17.83 -46.07 -24.74
N LYS A 136 17.28 -46.96 -23.90
CA LYS A 136 17.32 -48.40 -24.14
C LYS A 136 16.55 -48.81 -25.41
N GLN A 137 15.37 -48.24 -25.65
CA GLN A 137 14.63 -48.45 -26.91
C GLN A 137 15.42 -47.97 -28.12
N ARG A 138 16.17 -46.87 -27.95
CA ARG A 138 17.10 -46.33 -28.93
C ARG A 138 18.43 -47.07 -28.97
N GLY A 139 18.63 -48.14 -28.20
CA GLY A 139 19.84 -48.96 -28.17
C GLY A 139 21.07 -48.28 -27.57
N ILE A 140 20.88 -47.42 -26.57
CA ILE A 140 21.93 -46.85 -25.70
C ILE A 140 21.70 -47.44 -24.30
N ASP A 141 22.67 -48.19 -23.78
CA ASP A 141 22.57 -48.79 -22.45
C ASP A 141 23.23 -47.87 -21.40
N TYR A 142 22.41 -47.13 -20.67
CA TYR A 142 22.83 -46.25 -19.60
C TYR A 142 21.86 -46.33 -18.43
N LYS A 143 22.37 -46.33 -17.20
CA LYS A 143 21.56 -46.42 -15.98
C LYS A 143 22.02 -45.37 -14.98
N PHE A 144 21.10 -44.54 -14.54
CA PHE A 144 21.38 -43.51 -13.54
C PHE A 144 21.48 -44.14 -12.14
N PRO A 145 22.41 -43.68 -11.29
CA PRO A 145 22.48 -44.17 -9.91
C PRO A 145 21.24 -43.77 -9.10
N PRO A 146 20.89 -44.52 -8.04
CA PRO A 146 19.80 -44.17 -7.13
C PRO A 146 20.08 -42.84 -6.41
N LEU A 147 19.04 -42.13 -5.99
CA LEU A 147 19.15 -40.77 -5.42
C LEU A 147 20.09 -40.72 -4.20
N GLU A 148 20.10 -41.77 -3.38
CA GLU A 148 20.92 -41.88 -2.17
C GLU A 148 22.43 -41.91 -2.44
N GLU A 149 22.83 -42.26 -3.67
CA GLU A 149 24.23 -42.37 -4.10
C GLU A 149 24.67 -41.14 -4.92
N VAL A 150 23.78 -40.16 -5.13
CA VAL A 150 24.01 -39.02 -6.03
C VAL A 150 24.31 -37.77 -5.22
N THR A 151 25.50 -37.20 -5.43
CA THR A 151 25.90 -35.89 -4.88
C THR A 151 25.59 -34.72 -5.82
N ASP A 152 25.64 -34.95 -7.14
CA ASP A 152 25.31 -33.99 -8.20
C ASP A 152 24.72 -34.73 -9.42
N ASN A 153 23.53 -34.35 -9.89
CA ASN A 153 22.91 -34.99 -11.05
C ASN A 153 23.55 -34.60 -12.38
N LYS A 154 24.25 -33.46 -12.42
CA LYS A 154 24.77 -32.88 -13.67
C LYS A 154 25.82 -33.77 -14.31
N GLN A 155 26.69 -34.37 -13.50
CA GLN A 155 27.72 -35.28 -13.99
C GLN A 155 27.13 -36.45 -14.79
N TYR A 156 26.08 -37.07 -14.26
CA TYR A 156 25.43 -38.22 -14.90
C TYR A 156 24.63 -37.83 -16.15
N LEU A 157 24.02 -36.64 -16.16
CA LEU A 157 23.37 -36.13 -17.37
C LEU A 157 24.40 -35.84 -18.50
N VAL A 158 25.58 -35.33 -18.15
CA VAL A 158 26.67 -35.09 -19.13
C VAL A 158 27.24 -36.41 -19.65
N GLU A 159 27.47 -37.39 -18.78
CA GLU A 159 27.94 -38.72 -19.17
C GLU A 159 26.97 -39.42 -20.13
N MET A 160 25.67 -39.40 -19.79
CA MET A 160 24.61 -39.91 -20.66
C MET A 160 24.60 -39.22 -22.03
N MET A 161 24.73 -37.89 -22.05
CA MET A 161 24.80 -37.15 -23.31
C MET A 161 26.02 -37.53 -24.15
N GLY A 162 27.16 -37.87 -23.54
CA GLY A 162 28.32 -38.39 -24.25
C GLY A 162 27.99 -39.66 -25.04
N LEU A 163 27.34 -40.64 -24.41
CA LEU A 163 26.90 -41.87 -25.08
C LEU A 163 25.81 -41.61 -26.14
N PHE A 164 24.94 -40.62 -25.89
CA PHE A 164 23.92 -40.22 -26.86
C PHE A 164 24.55 -39.61 -28.13
N GLU A 165 25.55 -38.73 -27.97
CA GLU A 165 26.24 -38.07 -29.09
C GLU A 165 27.10 -39.05 -29.90
N GLU A 166 27.62 -40.13 -29.30
CA GLU A 166 28.28 -41.20 -30.05
C GLU A 166 27.32 -41.89 -31.05
N LYS A 167 26.05 -42.06 -30.67
CA LYS A 167 25.03 -42.68 -31.52
C LYS A 167 24.38 -41.69 -32.48
N TYR A 168 24.16 -40.45 -32.05
CA TYR A 168 23.51 -39.40 -32.81
C TYR A 168 24.39 -38.14 -32.90
N PRO A 169 25.44 -38.12 -33.74
CA PRO A 169 26.44 -37.05 -33.77
C PRO A 169 25.91 -35.68 -34.18
N ASP A 170 24.80 -35.63 -34.93
CA ASP A 170 24.21 -34.41 -35.48
C ASP A 170 22.88 -34.03 -34.81
N LYS A 171 22.48 -34.74 -33.75
CA LYS A 171 21.22 -34.49 -33.05
C LYS A 171 21.41 -34.12 -31.58
N GLY A 172 20.46 -33.37 -31.05
CA GLY A 172 20.26 -33.17 -29.62
C GLY A 172 19.19 -34.10 -29.05
N TYR A 173 19.03 -34.08 -27.74
CA TYR A 173 18.00 -34.83 -27.04
C TYR A 173 17.00 -33.88 -26.38
N LEU A 174 15.75 -33.85 -26.86
CA LEU A 174 14.72 -32.93 -26.39
C LEU A 174 13.72 -33.66 -25.50
N ILE A 175 13.65 -33.24 -24.24
CA ILE A 175 12.70 -33.76 -23.25
C ILE A 175 11.51 -32.80 -23.19
N VAL A 176 10.31 -33.32 -23.43
CA VAL A 176 9.06 -32.55 -23.47
C VAL A 176 8.09 -33.11 -22.44
N VAL A 177 7.75 -32.29 -21.45
CA VAL A 177 6.98 -32.71 -20.27
C VAL A 177 5.73 -31.84 -20.12
N ASP A 178 4.55 -32.44 -20.16
CA ASP A 178 3.31 -31.74 -19.77
C ASP A 178 2.87 -32.13 -18.34
N GLU A 179 1.99 -31.31 -17.75
CA GLU A 179 1.44 -31.48 -16.39
C GLU A 179 2.46 -31.36 -15.24
N LEU A 180 3.58 -30.66 -15.47
CA LEU A 180 4.62 -30.46 -14.45
C LEU A 180 4.09 -29.72 -13.20
N LEU A 181 3.21 -28.74 -13.38
CA LEU A 181 2.65 -27.96 -12.26
C LEU A 181 1.74 -28.81 -11.37
N ASP A 182 0.83 -29.58 -11.97
CA ASP A 182 -0.12 -30.44 -11.25
C ASP A 182 0.63 -31.46 -10.39
N TYR A 183 1.72 -32.01 -10.94
CA TYR A 183 2.64 -32.84 -10.17
C TYR A 183 3.24 -32.05 -8.99
N LEU A 184 3.87 -30.89 -9.21
CA LEU A 184 4.51 -30.09 -8.15
C LEU A 184 3.52 -29.64 -7.06
N GLY A 185 2.27 -29.33 -7.42
CA GLY A 185 1.22 -28.94 -6.47
C GLY A 185 0.76 -30.07 -5.54
N SER A 186 0.97 -31.33 -5.92
CA SER A 186 0.64 -32.50 -5.09
C SER A 186 1.71 -32.89 -4.07
N ARG A 187 2.89 -32.27 -4.13
CA ARG A 187 4.09 -32.63 -3.35
C ARG A 187 4.13 -31.93 -1.99
N LYS A 188 4.81 -32.54 -1.01
CA LYS A 188 5.04 -31.91 0.30
C LYS A 188 6.14 -30.84 0.22
N GLU A 189 6.18 -29.92 1.18
CA GLU A 189 7.10 -28.76 1.16
C GLU A 189 8.58 -29.10 0.94
N LEU A 190 9.10 -30.13 1.63
CA LEU A 190 10.49 -30.58 1.48
C LEU A 190 10.74 -31.27 0.13
N GLU A 191 9.75 -32.00 -0.38
CA GLU A 191 9.84 -32.72 -1.65
C GLU A 191 9.89 -31.73 -2.83
N ILE A 192 9.10 -30.66 -2.77
CA ILE A 192 9.10 -29.57 -3.77
C ILE A 192 10.47 -28.92 -3.89
N LYS A 193 11.17 -28.69 -2.75
CA LYS A 193 12.52 -28.10 -2.77
C LYS A 193 13.51 -28.97 -3.54
N LEU A 194 13.45 -30.29 -3.37
CA LEU A 194 14.31 -31.24 -4.07
C LEU A 194 13.97 -31.32 -5.56
N ASP A 195 12.67 -31.39 -5.88
CA ASP A 195 12.19 -31.46 -7.27
C ASP A 195 12.56 -30.18 -8.06
N LEU A 196 12.42 -29.00 -7.45
CA LEU A 196 12.89 -27.72 -8.04
C LEU A 196 14.43 -27.66 -8.14
N GLY A 197 15.15 -28.27 -7.20
CA GLY A 197 16.60 -28.39 -7.24
C GLY A 197 17.07 -29.17 -8.48
N PHE A 198 16.41 -30.28 -8.78
CA PHE A 198 16.67 -31.07 -9.99
C PHE A 198 16.31 -30.31 -11.27
N LEU A 199 15.18 -29.59 -11.30
CA LEU A 199 14.84 -28.74 -12.45
C LEU A 199 15.91 -27.67 -12.71
N ARG A 200 16.47 -27.05 -11.67
CA ARG A 200 17.58 -26.12 -11.85
C ARG A 200 18.79 -26.82 -12.49
N GLU A 201 19.12 -28.03 -12.05
CA GLU A 201 20.26 -28.80 -12.56
C GLU A 201 20.06 -29.19 -14.04
N ILE A 202 18.87 -29.63 -14.46
CA ILE A 202 18.60 -29.94 -15.88
C ILE A 202 18.69 -28.69 -16.77
N GLY A 203 18.24 -27.54 -16.26
CA GLY A 203 18.41 -26.24 -16.93
C GLY A 203 19.88 -25.82 -17.04
N GLU A 204 20.70 -26.11 -16.03
CA GLU A 204 22.15 -25.84 -16.08
C GLU A 204 22.89 -26.73 -17.08
N VAL A 205 22.52 -28.00 -17.22
CA VAL A 205 23.14 -28.92 -18.19
C VAL A 205 22.79 -28.56 -19.63
N SER A 206 21.61 -27.96 -19.86
CA SER A 206 21.18 -27.48 -21.18
C SER A 206 22.13 -26.45 -21.80
N LYS A 207 22.90 -25.73 -20.97
CA LYS A 207 23.91 -24.76 -21.41
C LYS A 207 25.10 -25.39 -22.12
N ASN A 208 25.60 -26.50 -21.58
CA ASN A 208 26.91 -27.06 -21.95
C ASN A 208 26.81 -28.36 -22.76
N THR A 209 25.59 -28.82 -23.07
CA THR A 209 25.33 -30.06 -23.79
C THR A 209 24.21 -29.86 -24.82
N ARG A 210 23.94 -30.86 -25.66
CA ARG A 210 22.84 -30.86 -26.62
C ARG A 210 21.50 -31.37 -26.04
N ILE A 211 21.41 -31.51 -24.72
CA ILE A 211 20.12 -31.79 -24.07
C ILE A 211 19.28 -30.51 -24.03
N ARG A 212 17.99 -30.63 -24.32
CA ARG A 212 17.02 -29.53 -24.19
C ARG A 212 15.83 -30.01 -23.40
N PHE A 213 15.28 -29.11 -22.58
CA PHE A 213 14.13 -29.41 -21.74
C PHE A 213 13.03 -28.38 -21.98
N MET A 214 11.84 -28.87 -22.33
CA MET A 214 10.64 -28.07 -22.52
C MET A 214 9.54 -28.62 -21.63
N ALA A 215 8.91 -27.75 -20.85
CA ALA A 215 7.77 -28.15 -20.03
C ALA A 215 6.58 -27.20 -20.16
N GLY A 216 5.39 -27.78 -20.16
CA GLY A 216 4.14 -27.05 -20.09
C GLY A 216 3.78 -26.73 -18.65
N VAL A 217 3.71 -25.46 -18.30
CA VAL A 217 3.30 -24.99 -16.96
C VAL A 217 2.10 -24.05 -17.09
N GLN A 218 1.31 -23.91 -16.02
CA GLN A 218 0.26 -22.90 -16.00
C GLN A 218 0.82 -21.57 -15.47
N GLU A 219 0.07 -20.47 -15.68
CA GLU A 219 0.45 -19.11 -15.25
C GLU A 219 0.78 -19.00 -13.75
N THR A 220 0.37 -19.97 -12.95
CA THR A 220 0.44 -19.99 -11.49
C THR A 220 1.68 -20.70 -10.90
N LEU A 221 2.80 -20.89 -11.59
CA LEU A 221 3.98 -21.49 -10.92
C LEU A 221 4.77 -20.45 -10.08
N PHE A 222 5.05 -19.29 -10.66
CA PHE A 222 6.01 -18.32 -10.10
C PHE A 222 5.34 -17.24 -9.23
N ASP A 223 4.04 -17.01 -9.42
CA ASP A 223 3.26 -15.98 -8.73
C ASP A 223 2.16 -16.57 -7.81
N ASN A 224 2.15 -17.88 -7.60
CA ASN A 224 1.14 -18.53 -6.75
C ASN A 224 1.51 -18.48 -5.27
N PRO A 225 0.65 -17.91 -4.41
CA PRO A 225 0.87 -17.82 -2.97
C PRO A 225 1.15 -19.17 -2.30
N ALA A 226 0.60 -20.26 -2.84
CA ALA A 226 0.82 -21.61 -2.34
C ALA A 226 2.29 -22.03 -2.38
N PHE A 227 3.11 -21.47 -3.29
CA PHE A 227 4.55 -21.75 -3.40
C PHE A 227 5.45 -20.66 -2.79
N SER A 228 4.88 -19.71 -2.04
CA SER A 228 5.65 -18.62 -1.40
C SER A 228 6.77 -19.13 -0.47
N PHE A 229 6.57 -20.28 0.18
CA PHE A 229 7.55 -20.92 1.06
C PHE A 229 8.82 -21.42 0.33
N VAL A 230 8.78 -21.54 -1.00
CA VAL A 230 9.91 -21.93 -1.88
C VAL A 230 10.34 -20.85 -2.87
N ALA A 231 9.88 -19.61 -2.70
CA ALA A 231 10.13 -18.49 -3.61
C ALA A 231 11.63 -18.33 -4.00
N LYS A 232 12.56 -18.48 -3.04
CA LYS A 232 14.01 -18.39 -3.30
C LYS A 232 14.52 -19.49 -4.25
N THR A 233 13.98 -20.71 -4.18
CA THR A 233 14.37 -21.82 -5.06
C THR A 233 13.73 -21.65 -6.43
N ILE A 234 12.48 -21.20 -6.47
CA ILE A 234 11.74 -20.89 -7.70
C ILE A 234 12.46 -19.81 -8.53
N LEU A 235 12.96 -18.74 -7.89
CA LEU A 235 13.76 -17.72 -8.57
C LEU A 235 15.02 -18.29 -9.23
N LYS A 236 15.70 -19.26 -8.59
CA LYS A 236 16.88 -19.91 -9.17
C LYS A 236 16.54 -20.81 -10.36
N VAL A 237 15.36 -21.43 -10.37
CA VAL A 237 14.86 -22.18 -11.53
C VAL A 237 14.53 -21.18 -12.65
N LYS A 238 13.88 -20.05 -12.33
CA LYS A 238 13.57 -18.99 -13.30
C LYS A 238 14.81 -18.48 -14.03
N ASP A 239 15.95 -18.32 -13.35
CA ASP A 239 17.20 -17.89 -14.00
C ASP A 239 17.72 -18.88 -15.06
N ARG A 240 17.30 -20.16 -14.99
CA ARG A 240 17.72 -21.25 -15.88
C ARG A 240 16.67 -21.66 -16.93
N PHE A 241 15.52 -20.98 -16.95
CA PHE A 241 14.41 -21.27 -17.87
C PHE A 241 13.84 -19.99 -18.49
N GLU A 242 13.60 -19.99 -19.78
CA GLU A 242 12.84 -18.95 -20.47
C GLU A 242 11.34 -19.28 -20.50
N GLN A 243 10.50 -18.25 -20.50
CA GLN A 243 9.03 -18.40 -20.45
C GLN A 243 8.38 -17.81 -21.71
N ILE A 244 7.49 -18.59 -22.33
CA ILE A 244 6.56 -18.13 -23.35
C ILE A 244 5.17 -18.16 -22.74
N ILE A 245 4.46 -17.04 -22.76
CA ILE A 245 3.07 -16.96 -22.29
C ILE A 245 2.15 -16.94 -23.52
N ILE A 246 1.20 -17.88 -23.58
CA ILE A 246 0.11 -17.86 -24.58
C ILE A 246 -0.90 -16.80 -24.12
N ARG A 247 -1.01 -15.70 -24.87
CA ARG A 247 -1.82 -14.54 -24.49
C ARG A 247 -3.25 -14.66 -25.02
N ARG A 248 -4.12 -13.80 -24.52
CA ARG A 248 -5.52 -13.69 -24.94
C ARG A 248 -5.67 -13.44 -26.43
N GLU A 249 -4.85 -12.54 -26.97
CA GLU A 249 -4.90 -12.14 -28.37
C GLU A 249 -4.65 -13.36 -29.29
N ASP A 250 -3.86 -14.32 -28.84
CA ASP A 250 -3.59 -15.57 -29.56
C ASP A 250 -4.82 -16.47 -29.60
N ILE A 251 -5.61 -16.52 -28.53
CA ILE A 251 -6.88 -17.27 -28.47
C ILE A 251 -7.93 -16.62 -29.37
N SER A 252 -8.11 -15.31 -29.28
CA SER A 252 -9.00 -14.54 -30.17
C SER A 252 -8.62 -14.74 -31.64
N PHE A 253 -7.31 -14.78 -31.93
CA PHE A 253 -6.81 -15.06 -33.27
C PHE A 253 -7.18 -16.48 -33.72
N VAL A 254 -6.96 -17.50 -32.89
CA VAL A 254 -7.37 -18.88 -33.20
C VAL A 254 -8.88 -18.99 -33.43
N VAL A 255 -9.71 -18.36 -32.60
CA VAL A 255 -11.17 -18.33 -32.78
C VAL A 255 -11.54 -17.68 -34.11
N SER A 256 -10.97 -16.52 -34.43
CA SER A 256 -11.28 -15.80 -35.68
C SER A 256 -10.76 -16.48 -36.95
N GLN A 257 -9.62 -17.18 -36.90
CA GLN A 257 -8.99 -17.79 -38.07
C GLN A 257 -9.36 -19.26 -38.28
N ARG A 258 -9.80 -19.97 -37.23
CA ARG A 258 -10.15 -21.39 -37.30
C ARG A 258 -11.64 -21.65 -37.14
N LEU A 259 -12.28 -21.05 -36.12
CA LEU A 259 -13.69 -21.30 -35.84
C LEU A 259 -14.63 -20.39 -36.62
N LEU A 260 -14.20 -19.14 -36.85
CA LEU A 260 -15.05 -18.06 -37.34
C LEU A 260 -14.45 -17.40 -38.58
N GLN A 261 -13.74 -18.15 -39.41
CA GLN A 261 -13.05 -17.60 -40.58
C GLN A 261 -14.07 -16.98 -41.54
N LYS A 262 -13.74 -15.79 -42.07
CA LYS A 262 -14.63 -15.02 -42.97
C LYS A 262 -13.86 -14.44 -44.14
N ASN A 263 -14.49 -14.37 -45.30
CA ASN A 263 -13.99 -13.62 -46.44
C ASN A 263 -14.33 -12.11 -46.32
N ASN A 264 -13.79 -11.30 -47.23
CA ASN A 264 -13.99 -9.85 -47.18
C ASN A 264 -15.45 -9.41 -47.39
N GLU A 265 -16.23 -10.14 -48.19
CA GLU A 265 -17.65 -9.86 -48.42
C GLU A 265 -18.50 -10.11 -47.16
N GLN A 266 -18.27 -11.24 -46.48
CA GLN A 266 -18.92 -11.59 -45.21
C GLN A 266 -18.57 -10.57 -44.12
N LYS A 267 -17.31 -10.13 -44.04
CA LYS A 267 -16.89 -9.07 -43.10
C LYS A 267 -17.58 -7.74 -43.39
N ALA A 268 -17.70 -7.35 -44.66
CA ALA A 268 -18.41 -6.13 -45.06
C ALA A 268 -19.88 -6.17 -44.64
N TRP A 269 -20.57 -7.29 -44.88
CA TRP A 269 -21.97 -7.46 -44.49
C TRP A 269 -22.18 -7.38 -42.98
N ILE A 270 -21.34 -8.05 -42.18
CA ILE A 270 -21.44 -8.03 -40.71
C ILE A 270 -21.19 -6.62 -40.19
N ARG A 271 -20.25 -5.88 -40.79
CA ARG A 271 -19.99 -4.49 -40.41
C ARG A 271 -21.22 -3.61 -40.62
N GLU A 272 -21.86 -3.70 -41.79
CA GLU A 272 -23.09 -2.96 -42.09
C GLU A 272 -24.23 -3.34 -41.15
N HIS A 273 -24.35 -4.62 -40.80
CA HIS A 273 -25.32 -5.11 -39.83
C HIS A 273 -25.11 -4.49 -38.44
N LEU A 274 -23.89 -4.58 -37.89
CA LEU A 274 -23.56 -4.11 -36.55
C LEU A 274 -23.58 -2.58 -36.42
N GLN A 275 -23.25 -1.84 -37.49
CA GLN A 275 -23.27 -0.37 -37.50
C GLN A 275 -24.64 0.23 -37.16
N LYS A 276 -25.74 -0.48 -37.44
CA LYS A 276 -27.11 -0.07 -37.08
C LYS A 276 -27.30 0.08 -35.55
N PHE A 277 -26.47 -0.58 -34.76
CA PHE A 277 -26.58 -0.65 -33.31
C PHE A 277 -25.49 0.15 -32.58
N SER A 278 -24.46 0.63 -33.29
CA SER A 278 -23.36 1.42 -32.72
C SER A 278 -23.79 2.63 -31.86
N PRO A 279 -24.90 3.35 -32.16
CA PRO A 279 -25.37 4.44 -31.30
C PRO A 279 -25.75 4.03 -29.87
N MET A 280 -26.09 2.75 -29.64
CA MET A 280 -26.48 2.24 -28.32
C MET A 280 -25.31 1.57 -27.57
N TYR A 281 -24.25 1.17 -28.28
CA TYR A 281 -23.12 0.41 -27.75
C TYR A 281 -21.79 1.06 -28.14
N LYS A 282 -21.32 1.99 -27.30
CA LYS A 282 -20.07 2.73 -27.51
C LYS A 282 -18.86 1.80 -27.74
N ASN A 283 -18.74 0.74 -26.94
CA ASN A 283 -17.66 -0.23 -27.08
C ASN A 283 -17.65 -0.95 -28.44
N MET A 284 -18.82 -1.16 -29.03
CA MET A 284 -18.94 -1.75 -30.38
C MET A 284 -18.55 -0.75 -31.46
N ALA A 285 -18.95 0.52 -31.30
CA ALA A 285 -18.59 1.59 -32.22
C ALA A 285 -17.06 1.77 -32.30
N ASP A 286 -16.39 1.81 -31.15
CA ASP A 286 -14.94 2.04 -31.06
C ASP A 286 -14.11 0.85 -31.58
N ARG A 287 -14.65 -0.38 -31.51
CA ARG A 287 -13.92 -1.62 -31.81
C ARG A 287 -14.59 -2.48 -32.88
N ILE A 288 -15.29 -1.88 -33.83
CA ILE A 288 -16.16 -2.60 -34.78
C ILE A 288 -15.44 -3.75 -35.52
N GLU A 289 -14.16 -3.60 -35.86
CA GLU A 289 -13.38 -4.66 -36.53
C GLU A 289 -13.17 -5.90 -35.66
N GLU A 290 -13.01 -5.74 -34.35
CA GLU A 290 -12.91 -6.84 -33.40
C GLU A 290 -14.23 -7.65 -33.38
N TYR A 291 -15.36 -6.93 -33.32
CA TYR A 291 -16.70 -7.54 -33.37
C TYR A 291 -16.96 -8.23 -34.71
N VAL A 292 -16.56 -7.64 -35.83
CA VAL A 292 -16.71 -8.23 -37.16
C VAL A 292 -15.90 -9.54 -37.27
N ASN A 293 -14.66 -9.54 -36.77
CA ASN A 293 -13.81 -10.73 -36.80
C ASN A 293 -14.35 -11.85 -35.89
N LEU A 294 -14.87 -11.50 -34.71
CA LEU A 294 -15.40 -12.47 -33.74
C LEU A 294 -16.88 -12.80 -33.90
N TYR A 295 -17.62 -12.15 -34.79
CA TYR A 295 -19.04 -12.41 -34.99
C TYR A 295 -19.32 -13.90 -35.29
N PRO A 296 -20.28 -14.55 -34.60
CA PRO A 296 -21.30 -13.97 -33.71
C PRO A 296 -20.93 -13.92 -32.21
N ILE A 297 -19.69 -14.17 -31.84
CA ILE A 297 -19.22 -14.14 -30.45
C ILE A 297 -18.83 -12.72 -30.04
N HIS A 298 -19.35 -12.27 -28.91
CA HIS A 298 -18.99 -10.99 -28.32
C HIS A 298 -17.55 -11.02 -27.78
N PRO A 299 -16.72 -9.96 -27.95
CA PRO A 299 -15.35 -9.95 -27.42
C PRO A 299 -15.27 -10.21 -25.91
N ALA A 300 -16.21 -9.66 -25.13
CA ALA A 300 -16.32 -9.88 -23.68
C ALA A 300 -16.56 -11.36 -23.30
N TYR A 301 -17.04 -12.20 -24.22
CA TYR A 301 -17.15 -13.65 -24.00
C TYR A 301 -15.78 -14.26 -23.66
N LEU A 302 -14.76 -13.89 -24.44
CA LEU A 302 -13.39 -14.36 -24.25
C LEU A 302 -12.76 -13.73 -23.00
N GLU A 303 -13.03 -12.45 -22.74
CA GLU A 303 -12.52 -11.72 -21.56
C GLU A 303 -12.96 -12.32 -20.25
N THR A 304 -14.25 -12.57 -20.11
CA THR A 304 -14.81 -13.10 -18.87
C THR A 304 -14.36 -14.53 -18.66
N PHE A 305 -14.25 -15.33 -19.73
CA PHE A 305 -13.82 -16.71 -19.65
C PHE A 305 -12.42 -16.86 -19.03
N GLU A 306 -11.44 -16.08 -19.47
CA GLU A 306 -10.06 -16.18 -18.94
C GLU A 306 -9.99 -15.95 -17.42
N LYS A 307 -10.89 -15.10 -16.93
CA LYS A 307 -10.97 -14.72 -15.52
C LYS A 307 -11.70 -15.75 -14.67
N VAL A 308 -12.48 -16.67 -15.24
CA VAL A 308 -13.18 -17.71 -14.48
C VAL A 308 -12.15 -18.64 -13.85
N TYR A 309 -12.04 -18.63 -12.52
CA TYR A 309 -10.96 -19.31 -11.80
C TYR A 309 -11.30 -20.74 -11.38
N ILE A 310 -12.61 -21.06 -11.24
CA ILE A 310 -13.07 -22.32 -10.64
C ILE A 310 -13.50 -23.34 -11.67
N ALA A 311 -14.19 -22.92 -12.73
CA ALA A 311 -14.60 -23.86 -13.76
C ALA A 311 -13.36 -24.38 -14.50
N GLU A 312 -13.11 -25.69 -14.46
CA GLU A 312 -12.06 -26.37 -15.23
C GLU A 312 -11.87 -25.67 -16.59
N LYS A 313 -10.74 -24.97 -16.77
CA LYS A 313 -10.37 -24.26 -18.02
C LYS A 313 -10.19 -25.21 -19.21
N ARG A 314 -10.45 -26.49 -19.02
CA ARG A 314 -10.43 -27.50 -20.08
C ARG A 314 -11.61 -27.18 -21.01
N GLU A 315 -11.28 -26.90 -22.26
CA GLU A 315 -12.22 -26.86 -23.39
C GLU A 315 -12.90 -25.50 -23.73
N VAL A 316 -12.22 -24.36 -23.58
CA VAL A 316 -12.70 -23.03 -24.05
C VAL A 316 -13.18 -23.06 -25.50
N LEU A 317 -12.27 -23.51 -26.36
CA LEU A 317 -12.49 -23.56 -27.80
C LEU A 317 -13.59 -24.54 -28.15
N LYS A 318 -13.76 -25.62 -27.38
CA LYS A 318 -14.84 -26.59 -27.56
C LYS A 318 -16.19 -26.02 -27.12
N THR A 319 -16.23 -25.26 -26.02
CA THR A 319 -17.45 -24.59 -25.55
C THR A 319 -17.90 -23.56 -26.59
N ILE A 320 -16.97 -22.74 -27.10
CA ILE A 320 -17.25 -21.81 -28.20
C ILE A 320 -17.69 -22.57 -29.45
N THR A 321 -17.04 -23.70 -29.77
CA THR A 321 -17.43 -24.59 -30.88
C THR A 321 -18.88 -25.07 -30.72
N LEU A 322 -19.29 -25.49 -29.52
CA LEU A 322 -20.67 -25.92 -29.23
C LEU A 322 -21.66 -24.76 -29.37
N THR A 323 -21.37 -23.60 -28.76
CA THR A 323 -22.20 -22.39 -28.85
C THR A 323 -22.41 -21.96 -30.30
N ILE A 324 -21.35 -21.93 -31.12
CA ILE A 324 -21.45 -21.59 -32.55
C ILE A 324 -22.28 -22.65 -33.27
N LYS A 325 -22.02 -23.94 -33.02
CA LYS A 325 -22.71 -25.06 -33.68
C LYS A 325 -24.22 -25.01 -33.47
N GLU A 326 -24.68 -24.61 -32.27
CA GLU A 326 -26.10 -24.42 -31.95
C GLU A 326 -26.73 -23.25 -32.74
N MET A 327 -25.95 -22.24 -33.13
CA MET A 327 -26.44 -21.06 -33.86
C MET A 327 -26.35 -21.17 -35.39
N LEU A 328 -25.50 -22.05 -35.95
CA LEU A 328 -25.17 -22.06 -37.38
C LEU A 328 -26.41 -22.12 -38.30
N ASP A 329 -27.43 -22.86 -37.92
CA ASP A 329 -28.65 -23.05 -38.72
C ASP A 329 -29.75 -22.00 -38.49
N SER A 330 -29.56 -21.10 -37.52
CA SER A 330 -30.46 -20.00 -37.18
C SER A 330 -30.29 -18.82 -38.14
N GLU A 331 -31.36 -18.04 -38.33
CA GLU A 331 -31.30 -16.78 -39.07
C GLU A 331 -30.63 -15.68 -38.23
N VAL A 332 -29.81 -14.86 -38.88
CA VAL A 332 -29.26 -13.64 -38.28
C VAL A 332 -30.41 -12.65 -38.09
N PRO A 333 -30.68 -12.20 -36.85
CA PRO A 333 -31.75 -11.25 -36.58
C PRO A 333 -31.53 -9.90 -37.27
N ASN A 334 -32.58 -9.29 -37.81
CA ASN A 334 -32.47 -7.97 -38.47
C ASN A 334 -32.57 -6.80 -37.49
N GLU A 335 -33.31 -6.97 -36.39
CA GLU A 335 -33.63 -5.90 -35.43
C GLU A 335 -32.76 -5.93 -34.17
N GLU A 336 -31.82 -6.87 -34.03
CA GLU A 336 -30.89 -6.95 -32.90
C GLU A 336 -29.46 -7.29 -33.37
N PRO A 337 -28.42 -7.02 -32.55
CA PRO A 337 -27.03 -7.28 -32.94
C PRO A 337 -26.74 -8.74 -33.31
N GLY A 338 -27.45 -9.70 -32.72
CA GLY A 338 -27.27 -11.14 -32.98
C GLY A 338 -25.92 -11.67 -32.47
N LEU A 339 -25.42 -11.12 -31.35
CA LEU A 339 -24.19 -11.52 -30.68
C LEU A 339 -24.47 -12.41 -29.46
N VAL A 340 -23.56 -13.34 -29.17
CA VAL A 340 -23.57 -14.13 -27.93
C VAL A 340 -22.46 -13.67 -27.00
N SER A 341 -22.83 -13.34 -25.76
CA SER A 341 -21.90 -12.96 -24.71
C SER A 341 -21.77 -14.01 -23.60
N TYR A 342 -20.96 -13.72 -22.59
CA TYR A 342 -20.56 -14.66 -21.55
C TYR A 342 -21.74 -15.15 -20.69
N ASP A 343 -22.90 -14.50 -20.72
CA ASP A 343 -24.12 -14.99 -20.08
C ASP A 343 -24.55 -16.38 -20.59
N ALA A 344 -24.30 -16.66 -21.87
CA ALA A 344 -24.60 -17.98 -22.45
C ALA A 344 -23.77 -19.11 -21.81
N TYR A 345 -22.59 -18.79 -21.27
CA TYR A 345 -21.72 -19.77 -20.61
C TYR A 345 -22.35 -20.38 -19.34
N TRP A 346 -23.25 -19.66 -18.69
CA TRP A 346 -23.93 -20.15 -17.49
C TRP A 346 -24.65 -21.48 -17.71
N SER A 347 -25.28 -21.65 -18.87
CA SER A 347 -25.99 -22.88 -19.25
C SER A 347 -25.05 -24.10 -19.26
N TYR A 348 -23.83 -23.93 -19.77
CA TYR A 348 -22.80 -24.97 -19.79
C TYR A 348 -22.28 -25.32 -18.40
N ILE A 349 -22.07 -24.30 -17.54
CA ILE A 349 -21.66 -24.49 -16.14
C ILE A 349 -22.74 -25.27 -15.37
N LYS A 350 -23.99 -24.83 -15.46
CA LYS A 350 -25.15 -25.42 -14.76
C LYS A 350 -25.40 -26.89 -15.14
N ASN A 351 -25.16 -27.23 -16.41
CA ASN A 351 -25.46 -28.55 -16.97
C ASN A 351 -24.30 -29.57 -16.88
N SER A 352 -23.11 -29.14 -16.46
CA SER A 352 -21.94 -30.03 -16.34
C SER A 352 -21.96 -30.84 -15.03
N PRO A 353 -22.02 -32.19 -15.07
CA PRO A 353 -22.04 -33.02 -13.86
C PRO A 353 -20.76 -32.92 -13.02
N SER A 354 -19.59 -32.77 -13.67
CA SER A 354 -18.29 -32.61 -12.98
C SER A 354 -18.24 -31.31 -12.15
N LYS A 355 -18.70 -30.20 -12.73
CA LYS A 355 -18.71 -28.87 -12.10
C LYS A 355 -19.62 -28.77 -10.87
N ARG A 356 -20.59 -29.67 -10.71
CA ARG A 356 -21.44 -29.74 -9.51
C ARG A 356 -20.75 -30.38 -8.30
N THR A 357 -19.59 -31.01 -8.50
CA THR A 357 -18.81 -31.62 -7.41
C THR A 357 -17.89 -30.60 -6.71
N GLU A 358 -17.60 -29.47 -7.35
CA GLU A 358 -16.84 -28.36 -6.79
C GLU A 358 -17.71 -27.50 -5.88
N THR A 359 -17.29 -27.29 -4.62
CA THR A 359 -18.08 -26.60 -3.60
C THR A 359 -18.46 -25.18 -4.01
N ASP A 360 -17.50 -24.37 -4.47
CA ASP A 360 -17.75 -22.97 -4.84
C ASP A 360 -18.70 -22.84 -6.04
N VAL A 361 -18.55 -23.69 -7.07
CA VAL A 361 -19.44 -23.69 -8.25
C VAL A 361 -20.82 -24.18 -7.87
N LYS A 362 -20.91 -25.21 -7.03
CA LYS A 362 -22.17 -25.72 -6.51
C LYS A 362 -22.93 -24.65 -5.74
N ASP A 363 -22.26 -23.90 -4.87
CA ASP A 363 -22.88 -22.81 -4.11
C ASP A 363 -23.46 -21.72 -5.04
N VAL A 364 -22.72 -21.35 -6.10
CA VAL A 364 -23.23 -20.41 -7.12
C VAL A 364 -24.40 -21.02 -7.90
N ILE A 365 -24.32 -22.30 -8.30
CA ILE A 365 -25.39 -23.00 -9.03
C ILE A 365 -26.66 -23.07 -8.19
N ASP A 366 -26.55 -23.45 -6.92
CA ASP A 366 -27.69 -23.63 -6.03
C ASP A 366 -28.39 -22.27 -5.79
N LYS A 367 -27.61 -21.21 -5.52
CA LYS A 367 -28.14 -19.85 -5.28
C LYS A 367 -28.72 -19.21 -6.55
N SER A 368 -28.00 -19.33 -7.66
CA SER A 368 -28.47 -18.83 -8.97
C SER A 368 -29.70 -19.60 -9.46
N GLY A 369 -29.79 -20.91 -9.20
CA GLY A 369 -30.95 -21.73 -9.52
C GLY A 369 -32.21 -21.31 -8.74
N ILE A 370 -32.07 -20.94 -7.47
CA ILE A 370 -33.16 -20.38 -6.67
C ILE A 370 -33.61 -19.03 -7.26
N LEU A 371 -32.66 -18.14 -7.58
CA LEU A 371 -32.95 -16.85 -8.20
C LEU A 371 -33.66 -16.98 -9.55
N GLU A 372 -33.18 -17.88 -10.41
CA GLU A 372 -33.78 -18.18 -11.70
C GLU A 372 -35.22 -18.66 -11.53
N GLY A 373 -35.47 -19.56 -10.57
CA GLY A 373 -36.83 -20.01 -10.23
C GLY A 373 -37.74 -18.86 -9.78
N ILE A 374 -37.25 -17.98 -8.90
CA ILE A 374 -38.01 -16.82 -8.42
C ILE A 374 -38.37 -15.88 -9.59
N ILE A 375 -37.42 -15.53 -10.45
CA ILE A 375 -37.68 -14.69 -11.63
C ILE A 375 -38.60 -15.40 -12.63
N GLN A 376 -38.49 -16.72 -12.77
CA GLN A 376 -39.36 -17.46 -13.66
C GLN A 376 -40.82 -17.45 -13.21
N HIS A 377 -41.10 -17.48 -11.91
CA HIS A 377 -42.45 -17.61 -11.37
C HIS A 377 -43.07 -16.31 -10.85
N SER A 378 -42.27 -15.36 -10.36
CA SER A 378 -42.77 -14.22 -9.57
C SER A 378 -42.43 -12.84 -10.15
N PHE A 379 -41.76 -12.76 -11.30
CA PHE A 379 -41.34 -11.48 -11.89
C PHE A 379 -42.51 -10.65 -12.42
N THR A 380 -42.64 -9.42 -11.93
CA THR A 380 -43.83 -8.53 -12.11
C THR A 380 -43.91 -7.86 -13.48
N LYS A 381 -42.81 -7.83 -14.25
CA LYS A 381 -42.73 -7.24 -15.60
C LYS A 381 -42.39 -8.28 -16.67
N PRO A 382 -43.36 -9.08 -17.15
CA PRO A 382 -43.11 -10.20 -18.07
C PRO A 382 -42.29 -9.84 -19.31
N LYS A 383 -42.47 -8.63 -19.86
CA LYS A 383 -41.73 -8.16 -21.05
C LYS A 383 -40.21 -8.10 -20.86
N TYR A 384 -39.72 -7.84 -19.63
CA TYR A 384 -38.29 -7.73 -19.32
C TYR A 384 -37.69 -9.04 -18.81
N LYS A 385 -38.49 -10.10 -18.69
CA LYS A 385 -38.06 -11.39 -18.16
C LYS A 385 -36.85 -11.99 -18.90
N PRO A 386 -36.78 -11.95 -20.25
CA PRO A 386 -35.60 -12.46 -20.96
C PRO A 386 -34.33 -11.67 -20.60
N ILE A 387 -34.42 -10.34 -20.50
CA ILE A 387 -33.32 -9.47 -20.10
C ILE A 387 -32.87 -9.78 -18.67
N ALA A 388 -33.84 -9.95 -17.75
CA ALA A 388 -33.55 -10.25 -16.35
C ALA A 388 -32.80 -11.58 -16.17
N LEU A 389 -33.16 -12.61 -16.94
CA LEU A 389 -32.47 -13.90 -16.90
C LEU A 389 -31.04 -13.81 -17.42
N ARG A 390 -30.82 -13.08 -18.53
CA ARG A 390 -29.46 -12.85 -19.06
C ARG A 390 -28.57 -12.13 -18.05
N ILE A 391 -29.11 -11.15 -17.34
CA ILE A 391 -28.39 -10.44 -16.28
C ILE A 391 -28.03 -11.39 -15.12
N ILE A 392 -28.96 -12.23 -14.65
CA ILE A 392 -28.67 -13.20 -13.57
C ILE A 392 -27.58 -14.18 -14.00
N TYR A 393 -27.63 -14.68 -15.23
CA TYR A 393 -26.61 -15.57 -15.77
C TYR A 393 -25.26 -14.87 -15.85
N ALA A 394 -25.22 -13.62 -16.32
CA ALA A 394 -24.02 -12.81 -16.33
C ALA A 394 -23.43 -12.62 -14.91
N LEU A 395 -24.26 -12.26 -13.92
CA LEU A 395 -23.84 -12.12 -12.52
C LEU A 395 -23.30 -13.45 -11.95
N SER A 396 -23.90 -14.58 -12.34
CA SER A 396 -23.49 -15.90 -11.89
C SER A 396 -22.16 -16.34 -12.52
N VAL A 397 -21.92 -16.02 -13.78
CA VAL A 397 -20.62 -16.26 -14.44
C VAL A 397 -19.55 -15.33 -13.86
N HIS A 398 -19.84 -14.05 -13.69
CA HIS A 398 -18.91 -13.08 -13.12
C HIS A 398 -18.56 -13.39 -11.64
N ARG A 399 -19.48 -13.96 -10.89
CA ARG A 399 -19.21 -14.47 -9.53
C ARG A 399 -18.07 -15.49 -9.50
N LEU A 400 -17.91 -16.27 -10.57
CA LEU A 400 -16.84 -17.25 -10.72
C LEU A 400 -15.53 -16.64 -11.26
N THR A 401 -15.48 -15.33 -11.51
CA THR A 401 -14.28 -14.62 -11.99
C THR A 401 -13.54 -13.83 -10.91
N THR A 402 -14.06 -13.73 -9.69
CA THR A 402 -13.56 -12.81 -8.66
C THR A 402 -12.42 -13.38 -7.79
N GLY A 403 -11.97 -14.61 -8.03
CA GLY A 403 -10.96 -15.32 -7.21
C GLY A 403 -11.44 -15.76 -5.81
N ASN A 404 -12.43 -15.07 -5.27
CA ASN A 404 -13.19 -15.42 -4.08
C ASN A 404 -14.67 -15.18 -4.38
N ILE A 405 -15.46 -16.26 -4.43
CA ILE A 405 -16.91 -16.19 -4.69
C ILE A 405 -17.66 -15.32 -3.67
N ASN A 406 -17.10 -15.01 -2.51
CA ASN A 406 -17.73 -14.16 -1.50
C ASN A 406 -17.30 -12.69 -1.54
N ALA A 407 -16.50 -12.27 -2.54
CA ALA A 407 -16.07 -10.87 -2.67
C ALA A 407 -17.24 -9.95 -3.07
N PRO A 408 -17.34 -8.71 -2.55
CA PRO A 408 -18.40 -7.75 -2.88
C PRO A 408 -18.14 -7.04 -4.24
N LEU A 409 -17.81 -7.82 -5.26
CA LEU A 409 -17.48 -7.38 -6.62
C LEU A 409 -18.51 -7.92 -7.61
N GLY A 410 -18.91 -7.09 -8.56
CA GLY A 410 -20.03 -7.33 -9.45
C GLY A 410 -19.90 -6.63 -10.80
N ILE A 411 -21.03 -6.45 -11.48
CA ILE A 411 -21.09 -5.81 -12.81
C ILE A 411 -21.84 -4.48 -12.69
N THR A 412 -21.36 -3.44 -13.37
CA THR A 412 -22.04 -2.13 -13.48
C THR A 412 -23.15 -2.16 -14.53
N VAL A 413 -24.09 -1.21 -14.48
CA VAL A 413 -25.14 -1.09 -15.51
C VAL A 413 -24.55 -0.85 -16.91
N GLN A 414 -23.48 -0.04 -17.01
CA GLN A 414 -22.78 0.20 -18.27
C GLN A 414 -22.20 -1.10 -18.84
N ASN A 415 -21.56 -1.92 -17.99
CA ASN A 415 -21.04 -3.22 -18.42
C ASN A 415 -22.14 -4.22 -18.77
N MET A 416 -23.28 -4.21 -18.08
CA MET A 416 -24.44 -5.02 -18.47
C MET A 416 -24.95 -4.64 -19.86
N LYS A 417 -24.96 -3.34 -20.20
CA LYS A 417 -25.32 -2.86 -21.54
C LYS A 417 -24.32 -3.30 -22.59
N ASP A 418 -23.06 -2.90 -22.42
CA ASP A 418 -22.03 -3.05 -23.45
C ASP A 418 -21.56 -4.50 -23.56
N ASP A 419 -21.31 -5.19 -22.45
CA ASP A 419 -20.71 -6.52 -22.49
C ASP A 419 -21.72 -7.60 -22.87
N LEU A 420 -23.00 -7.45 -22.49
CA LEU A 420 -24.05 -8.41 -22.84
C LEU A 420 -24.77 -8.03 -24.13
N CYS A 421 -24.55 -6.83 -24.68
CA CYS A 421 -25.32 -6.29 -25.81
C CYS A 421 -26.83 -6.48 -25.59
N ILE A 422 -27.35 -6.02 -24.44
CA ILE A 422 -28.78 -6.12 -24.11
C ILE A 422 -29.56 -5.22 -25.05
N TYR A 423 -30.52 -5.79 -25.79
CA TYR A 423 -31.41 -5.05 -26.66
C TYR A 423 -32.87 -5.16 -26.19
N ASP A 424 -33.60 -4.04 -26.23
CA ASP A 424 -35.06 -4.02 -26.04
C ASP A 424 -35.73 -3.49 -27.34
N PRO A 425 -36.55 -4.30 -28.03
CA PRO A 425 -37.22 -3.89 -29.27
C PRO A 425 -38.27 -2.78 -29.07
N LEU A 426 -38.64 -2.44 -27.82
CA LEU A 426 -39.64 -1.43 -27.49
C LEU A 426 -39.04 -0.11 -26.99
N LEU A 427 -37.73 0.11 -27.21
CA LEU A 427 -37.08 1.38 -26.86
C LEU A 427 -37.75 2.56 -27.58
N PRO A 428 -38.08 3.66 -26.86
CA PRO A 428 -38.64 4.86 -27.48
C PRO A 428 -37.74 5.44 -28.56
N GLU A 429 -36.44 5.49 -28.28
CA GLU A 429 -35.39 5.96 -29.20
C GLU A 429 -34.19 5.00 -29.11
N LYS A 430 -33.52 4.75 -30.25
CA LYS A 430 -32.36 3.84 -30.35
C LYS A 430 -31.08 4.57 -29.91
N GLU A 431 -31.10 5.10 -28.69
CA GLU A 431 -29.99 5.84 -28.05
C GLU A 431 -29.52 5.14 -26.77
N GLU A 432 -28.27 5.42 -26.38
CA GLU A 432 -27.61 4.82 -25.22
C GLU A 432 -28.34 5.08 -23.88
N ASP A 433 -28.78 6.32 -23.62
CA ASP A 433 -29.37 6.72 -22.34
C ASP A 433 -30.69 6.00 -22.03
N PHE A 434 -31.51 5.77 -23.04
CA PHE A 434 -32.77 5.01 -22.89
C PHE A 434 -32.51 3.54 -22.54
N LEU A 435 -31.45 2.95 -23.10
CA LEU A 435 -31.10 1.56 -22.83
C LEU A 435 -30.54 1.39 -21.41
N ILE A 436 -29.70 2.32 -20.93
CA ILE A 436 -29.22 2.35 -19.54
C ILE A 436 -30.41 2.44 -18.58
N THR A 437 -31.33 3.38 -18.80
CA THR A 437 -32.53 3.57 -17.97
C THR A 437 -33.40 2.30 -17.93
N THR A 438 -33.47 1.58 -19.05
CA THR A 438 -34.19 0.30 -19.12
C THR A 438 -33.52 -0.76 -18.27
N ILE A 439 -32.19 -0.91 -18.35
CA ILE A 439 -31.44 -1.89 -17.53
C ILE A 439 -31.54 -1.59 -16.04
N GLU A 440 -31.45 -0.32 -15.63
CA GLU A 440 -31.67 0.09 -14.23
C GLU A 440 -33.07 -0.30 -13.74
N THR A 441 -34.08 -0.12 -14.59
CA THR A 441 -35.46 -0.51 -14.28
C THR A 441 -35.58 -2.02 -14.11
N VAL A 442 -34.89 -2.81 -14.94
CA VAL A 442 -34.86 -4.28 -14.83
C VAL A 442 -34.16 -4.71 -13.54
N MET A 443 -33.01 -4.12 -13.21
CA MET A 443 -32.28 -4.41 -11.97
C MET A 443 -33.10 -4.12 -10.72
N ARG A 444 -33.79 -2.97 -10.69
CA ARG A 444 -34.69 -2.62 -9.59
C ARG A 444 -35.82 -3.65 -9.43
N GLU A 445 -36.37 -4.13 -10.55
CA GLU A 445 -37.42 -5.13 -10.53
C GLU A 445 -36.92 -6.52 -10.09
N ILE A 446 -35.71 -6.90 -10.48
CA ILE A 446 -35.06 -8.13 -10.00
C ILE A 446 -34.92 -8.08 -8.48
N SER A 447 -34.31 -7.00 -7.94
CA SER A 447 -34.10 -6.83 -6.50
C SER A 447 -35.40 -6.84 -5.71
N ASN A 448 -36.46 -6.20 -6.22
CA ASN A 448 -37.80 -6.23 -5.61
C ASN A 448 -38.39 -7.65 -5.59
N THR A 449 -38.28 -8.39 -6.70
CA THR A 449 -38.86 -9.73 -6.85
C THR A 449 -38.20 -10.73 -5.89
N VAL A 450 -36.90 -10.59 -5.64
CA VAL A 450 -36.14 -11.47 -4.73
C VAL A 450 -36.10 -10.94 -3.30
N SER A 451 -36.79 -9.84 -2.99
CA SER A 451 -36.83 -9.20 -1.67
C SER A 451 -35.44 -8.91 -1.08
N GLY A 452 -34.46 -8.55 -1.92
CA GLY A 452 -33.07 -8.34 -1.51
C GLY A 452 -32.31 -9.62 -1.09
N GLN A 453 -32.87 -10.81 -1.36
CA GLN A 453 -32.15 -12.07 -1.17
C GLN A 453 -31.23 -12.32 -2.37
N PHE A 454 -30.02 -12.80 -2.08
CA PHE A 454 -29.01 -13.23 -3.05
C PHE A 454 -28.39 -12.14 -3.95
N ILE A 455 -29.01 -10.97 -4.20
CA ILE A 455 -28.42 -9.88 -5.01
C ILE A 455 -28.22 -8.62 -4.15
N GLU A 456 -27.00 -8.09 -4.13
CA GLU A 456 -26.61 -6.87 -3.41
C GLU A 456 -26.14 -5.78 -4.38
N TYR A 457 -26.33 -4.51 -4.01
CA TYR A 457 -25.78 -3.34 -4.70
C TYR A 457 -24.70 -2.69 -3.85
N ASN A 458 -23.49 -2.60 -4.38
CA ASN A 458 -22.39 -1.93 -3.72
C ASN A 458 -22.36 -0.44 -4.13
N GLN A 459 -22.61 0.44 -3.17
CA GLN A 459 -22.66 1.90 -3.39
C GLN A 459 -21.29 2.52 -3.67
N GLU A 460 -20.18 1.89 -3.24
CA GLU A 460 -18.84 2.46 -3.40
C GLU A 460 -18.30 2.32 -4.82
N ASN A 461 -18.73 1.29 -5.55
CA ASN A 461 -18.24 0.98 -6.89
C ASN A 461 -19.35 0.83 -7.95
N GLU A 462 -20.60 1.11 -7.58
CA GLU A 462 -21.79 1.05 -8.44
C GLU A 462 -22.02 -0.32 -9.11
N GLN A 463 -21.62 -1.40 -8.44
CA GLN A 463 -21.72 -2.78 -8.96
C GLN A 463 -22.82 -3.59 -8.28
N TYR A 464 -23.47 -4.44 -9.08
CA TYR A 464 -24.44 -5.44 -8.60
C TYR A 464 -23.83 -6.83 -8.58
N TYR A 465 -24.12 -7.62 -7.53
CA TYR A 465 -23.40 -8.87 -7.30
C TYR A 465 -24.20 -9.95 -6.55
N LEU A 466 -23.89 -11.24 -6.79
CA LEU A 466 -24.53 -12.40 -6.12
C LEU A 466 -23.90 -12.73 -4.74
N ASP A 467 -24.66 -12.88 -3.65
CA ASP A 467 -24.18 -13.23 -2.29
C ASP A 467 -24.55 -14.68 -1.89
N LEU A 468 -23.54 -15.50 -1.58
CA LEU A 468 -23.65 -16.97 -1.42
C LEU A 468 -23.72 -17.46 0.03
N LYS A 469 -23.35 -16.65 1.04
CA LYS A 469 -23.15 -17.08 2.45
C LYS A 469 -24.42 -17.39 3.25
N LYS A 470 -25.52 -17.73 2.58
CA LYS A 470 -26.84 -17.92 3.18
C LYS A 470 -27.32 -19.41 3.02
N ASP A 471 -26.71 -20.52 3.56
CA ASP A 471 -27.30 -21.93 3.71
C ASP A 471 -26.46 -23.18 4.32
N ILE A 472 -26.61 -23.68 5.59
CA ILE A 472 -26.28 -25.07 6.14
C ILE A 472 -27.16 -25.42 7.38
N ASP A 473 -27.67 -26.67 7.57
CA ASP A 473 -28.48 -27.10 8.76
C ASP A 473 -27.70 -27.88 9.84
N TYR A 474 -27.13 -27.15 10.80
CA TYR A 474 -26.33 -27.69 11.91
C TYR A 474 -27.13 -28.33 13.05
N ASN A 475 -28.45 -28.19 13.07
CA ASN A 475 -29.24 -28.53 14.25
C ASN A 475 -29.38 -30.05 14.46
N ALA A 476 -29.55 -30.83 13.39
CA ALA A 476 -29.79 -32.27 13.47
C ALA A 476 -28.61 -33.07 14.08
N LYS A 477 -27.36 -32.67 13.80
CA LYS A 477 -26.16 -33.35 14.31
C LYS A 477 -25.92 -33.11 15.80
N ILE A 478 -26.34 -31.95 16.31
CA ILE A 478 -26.23 -31.62 17.74
C ILE A 478 -27.19 -32.51 18.54
N GLN A 479 -28.39 -32.75 18.02
CA GLN A 479 -29.40 -33.58 18.69
C GLN A 479 -28.93 -35.01 18.93
N GLN A 480 -28.32 -35.67 17.94
CA GLN A 480 -27.82 -37.05 18.10
C GLN A 480 -26.74 -37.17 19.18
N LYS A 481 -25.90 -36.15 19.33
CA LYS A 481 -24.86 -36.12 20.38
C LYS A 481 -25.48 -35.88 21.75
N ALA A 482 -26.53 -35.08 21.83
CA ALA A 482 -27.24 -34.80 23.08
C ALA A 482 -27.82 -36.09 23.68
N ASP A 483 -28.39 -36.98 22.88
CA ASP A 483 -29.11 -38.17 23.36
C ASP A 483 -28.24 -39.20 24.12
N ILE A 484 -26.91 -39.12 24.04
CA ILE A 484 -25.96 -40.09 24.65
C ILE A 484 -25.08 -39.51 25.78
N LEU A 485 -25.37 -38.30 26.29
CA LEU A 485 -24.59 -37.66 27.38
C LEU A 485 -24.94 -38.22 28.77
N ASP A 486 -23.94 -38.31 29.66
CA ASP A 486 -24.10 -38.68 31.09
C ASP A 486 -24.16 -37.45 32.03
N ASP A 487 -24.59 -37.66 33.28
CA ASP A 487 -24.80 -36.57 34.25
C ASP A 487 -23.50 -35.88 34.68
N ASP A 488 -22.38 -36.60 34.72
CA ASP A 488 -21.06 -36.03 35.06
C ASP A 488 -20.60 -35.03 33.99
N ARG A 489 -20.74 -35.37 32.69
CA ARG A 489 -20.52 -34.43 31.58
C ARG A 489 -21.46 -33.24 31.67
N LEU A 490 -22.72 -33.43 32.07
CA LEU A 490 -23.66 -32.30 32.21
C LEU A 490 -23.23 -31.35 33.33
N ASN A 491 -22.75 -31.88 34.47
CA ASN A 491 -22.25 -31.09 35.60
C ASN A 491 -20.98 -30.30 35.22
N GLU A 492 -20.04 -30.89 34.50
CA GLU A 492 -18.81 -30.23 34.04
C GLU A 492 -19.11 -28.97 33.21
N TYR A 493 -19.98 -29.10 32.20
CA TYR A 493 -20.35 -27.98 31.35
C TYR A 493 -21.35 -27.02 32.02
N TYR A 494 -22.13 -27.48 33.01
CA TYR A 494 -22.96 -26.62 33.86
C TYR A 494 -22.11 -25.63 34.67
N TYR A 495 -21.02 -26.06 35.30
CA TYR A 495 -20.14 -25.12 36.02
C TYR A 495 -19.56 -24.07 35.08
N GLY A 496 -19.19 -24.47 33.87
CA GLY A 496 -18.80 -23.54 32.81
C GLY A 496 -19.90 -22.52 32.46
N LEU A 497 -21.17 -22.92 32.46
CA LEU A 497 -22.30 -22.02 32.25
C LEU A 497 -22.53 -21.08 33.43
N ILE A 498 -22.42 -21.56 34.67
CA ILE A 498 -22.54 -20.71 35.87
C ILE A 498 -21.43 -19.68 35.91
N LEU A 499 -20.17 -20.09 35.70
CA LEU A 499 -19.03 -19.16 35.62
C LEU A 499 -19.26 -18.10 34.54
N LYS A 500 -19.74 -18.47 33.35
CA LYS A 500 -20.10 -17.51 32.30
C LYS A 500 -21.28 -16.61 32.67
N THR A 501 -22.27 -17.12 33.39
CA THR A 501 -23.42 -16.33 33.85
C THR A 501 -23.05 -15.35 34.96
N LEU A 502 -22.08 -15.73 35.80
CA LEU A 502 -21.41 -14.88 36.79
C LEU A 502 -20.39 -13.91 36.15
N GLU A 503 -20.15 -14.03 34.85
CA GLU A 503 -19.13 -13.26 34.11
C GLU A 503 -17.74 -13.42 34.73
N TRP A 504 -17.45 -14.65 35.19
CA TRP A 504 -16.25 -15.01 35.92
C TRP A 504 -15.06 -15.24 34.98
N ASN A 505 -14.03 -14.42 35.12
CA ASN A 505 -12.86 -14.42 34.23
C ASN A 505 -11.53 -14.73 34.96
N ALA A 506 -11.58 -15.07 36.26
CA ALA A 506 -10.37 -15.36 37.04
C ALA A 506 -9.88 -16.80 36.80
N PRO A 507 -8.55 -17.04 36.78
CA PRO A 507 -8.01 -18.39 36.70
C PRO A 507 -8.32 -19.19 37.97
N GLU A 508 -8.35 -20.52 37.86
CA GLU A 508 -8.47 -21.42 39.01
C GLU A 508 -7.32 -21.14 40.00
N TYR A 509 -7.64 -21.04 41.28
CA TYR A 509 -6.68 -20.82 42.37
C TYR A 509 -5.67 -21.98 42.46
N ARG A 510 -6.12 -23.21 42.16
CA ARG A 510 -5.27 -24.41 42.08
C ARG A 510 -5.62 -25.22 40.83
N THR A 511 -4.61 -25.49 40.01
CA THR A 511 -4.75 -26.27 38.78
C THR A 511 -5.40 -27.63 39.04
N GLY A 512 -6.51 -27.90 38.36
CA GLY A 512 -7.23 -29.17 38.49
C GLY A 512 -8.28 -29.20 39.59
N PHE A 513 -8.44 -28.11 40.35
CA PHE A 513 -9.52 -27.91 41.32
C PHE A 513 -10.40 -26.75 40.88
N LYS A 514 -11.73 -26.94 40.95
CA LYS A 514 -12.70 -25.91 40.57
C LYS A 514 -12.92 -24.92 41.73
N ILE A 515 -11.85 -24.21 42.06
CA ILE A 515 -11.76 -23.26 43.18
C ILE A 515 -11.21 -21.93 42.67
N TRP A 516 -11.83 -20.81 43.10
CA TRP A 516 -11.40 -19.46 42.75
C TRP A 516 -11.32 -18.57 43.99
N GLU A 517 -10.37 -17.64 44.04
CA GLU A 517 -10.43 -16.55 45.01
C GLU A 517 -11.64 -15.67 44.72
N TYR A 518 -12.39 -15.32 45.76
CA TYR A 518 -13.63 -14.58 45.64
C TYR A 518 -13.58 -13.28 46.43
N GLU A 519 -13.93 -12.18 45.80
CA GLU A 519 -14.05 -10.88 46.44
C GLU A 519 -15.53 -10.52 46.62
N LEU A 520 -15.95 -10.37 47.89
CA LEU A 520 -17.33 -10.07 48.25
C LEU A 520 -17.44 -8.68 48.88
N LEU A 521 -18.35 -7.84 48.38
CA LEU A 521 -18.63 -6.54 48.97
C LEU A 521 -19.36 -6.70 50.31
N TRP A 522 -18.74 -6.22 51.38
CA TRP A 522 -19.41 -5.99 52.66
C TRP A 522 -20.21 -4.68 52.58
N GLU A 523 -21.49 -4.80 52.24
CA GLU A 523 -22.35 -3.66 51.88
C GLU A 523 -22.50 -2.64 53.02
N GLU A 524 -22.50 -3.08 54.28
CA GLU A 524 -22.64 -2.18 55.44
C GLU A 524 -21.46 -1.21 55.58
N LYS A 525 -20.25 -1.66 55.23
CA LYS A 525 -19.00 -0.90 55.36
C LYS A 525 -18.48 -0.35 54.02
N ASN A 526 -19.12 -0.68 52.90
CA ASN A 526 -18.72 -0.29 51.55
C ASN A 526 -17.27 -0.71 51.19
N ILE A 527 -16.79 -1.84 51.71
CA ILE A 527 -15.49 -2.40 51.38
C ILE A 527 -15.61 -3.89 51.10
N THR A 528 -14.73 -4.44 50.29
CA THR A 528 -14.71 -5.88 50.02
C THR A 528 -13.91 -6.69 51.04
N ARG A 529 -14.26 -7.96 51.13
CA ARG A 529 -13.55 -9.02 51.86
C ARG A 529 -13.20 -10.15 50.92
N PHE A 530 -12.14 -10.88 51.26
CA PHE A 530 -11.62 -11.97 50.42
C PHE A 530 -12.03 -13.33 50.99
N GLY A 531 -12.45 -14.23 50.12
CA GLY A 531 -12.92 -15.58 50.39
C GLY A 531 -12.62 -16.50 49.22
N TYR A 532 -13.32 -17.64 49.15
CA TYR A 532 -13.20 -18.59 48.05
C TYR A 532 -14.56 -18.99 47.47
N LEU A 533 -14.59 -19.28 46.17
CA LEU A 533 -15.71 -19.83 45.42
C LEU A 533 -15.39 -21.24 44.95
N PHE A 534 -16.30 -22.18 45.21
CA PHE A 534 -16.20 -23.59 44.85
C PHE A 534 -17.30 -23.99 43.89
N MET A 535 -16.96 -24.81 42.89
CA MET A 535 -17.91 -25.50 42.02
C MET A 535 -17.76 -27.00 42.26
N GLY A 536 -18.48 -27.56 43.24
CA GLY A 536 -18.26 -28.94 43.67
C GLY A 536 -18.62 -29.24 45.13
N ASP A 537 -18.05 -30.33 45.68
CA ASP A 537 -18.35 -30.85 47.03
C ASP A 537 -17.64 -30.01 48.12
N PRO A 538 -18.34 -29.58 49.18
CA PRO A 538 -17.77 -28.88 50.34
C PRO A 538 -16.59 -29.58 51.04
N LYS A 539 -16.44 -30.90 50.91
CA LYS A 539 -15.28 -31.65 51.43
C LYS A 539 -13.94 -31.17 50.84
N GLU A 540 -13.97 -30.48 49.70
CA GLU A 540 -12.77 -29.94 49.07
C GLU A 540 -12.17 -28.74 49.82
N ARG A 541 -12.84 -28.18 50.85
CA ARG A 541 -12.32 -27.05 51.65
C ARG A 541 -10.93 -27.30 52.25
N SER A 542 -10.63 -28.52 52.69
CA SER A 542 -9.32 -28.85 53.28
C SER A 542 -8.16 -28.71 52.29
N THR A 543 -8.46 -28.58 50.99
CA THR A 543 -7.48 -28.33 49.95
C THR A 543 -7.15 -26.83 49.79
N THR A 544 -7.78 -25.91 50.53
CA THR A 544 -7.51 -24.46 50.44
C THR A 544 -6.72 -23.94 51.65
N GLN A 545 -5.59 -23.28 51.39
CA GLN A 545 -4.71 -22.63 52.37
C GLN A 545 -4.05 -21.41 51.69
N PRO A 546 -3.94 -20.24 52.37
CA PRO A 546 -4.36 -19.98 53.75
C PRO A 546 -5.88 -19.80 53.89
N PRO A 547 -6.45 -19.94 55.10
CA PRO A 547 -7.86 -19.64 55.37
C PRO A 547 -8.17 -18.16 55.09
N ARG A 548 -9.32 -17.91 54.46
CA ARG A 548 -9.85 -16.58 54.13
C ARG A 548 -11.15 -16.31 54.92
N ASP A 549 -11.75 -15.13 54.72
CA ASP A 549 -12.86 -14.63 55.54
C ASP A 549 -14.19 -15.39 55.33
N PHE A 550 -14.40 -16.02 54.16
CA PHE A 550 -15.63 -16.77 53.84
C PHE A 550 -15.47 -17.77 52.66
N TYR A 551 -16.48 -18.63 52.46
CA TYR A 551 -16.53 -19.67 51.43
C TYR A 551 -17.92 -19.75 50.78
N ILE A 552 -18.00 -19.69 49.45
CA ILE A 552 -19.23 -19.81 48.66
C ILE A 552 -19.16 -21.07 47.80
N TYR A 553 -20.22 -21.87 47.77
CA TYR A 553 -20.28 -23.14 47.01
C TYR A 553 -21.43 -23.13 46.01
N PHE A 554 -21.20 -23.60 44.79
CA PHE A 554 -22.23 -24.01 43.84
C PHE A 554 -22.23 -25.52 43.72
N LEU A 555 -23.37 -26.14 44.04
CA LEU A 555 -23.50 -27.59 44.11
C LEU A 555 -23.88 -28.18 42.74
N PRO A 556 -23.50 -29.45 42.44
CA PRO A 556 -23.85 -30.12 41.20
C PRO A 556 -25.38 -30.35 41.12
N PRO A 557 -26.04 -29.99 40.00
CA PRO A 557 -27.48 -30.15 39.86
C PRO A 557 -27.95 -31.53 39.38
N TYR A 558 -27.05 -32.36 38.83
CA TYR A 558 -27.39 -33.70 38.31
C TYR A 558 -26.65 -34.80 39.08
N GLY A 559 -27.30 -35.95 39.29
CA GLY A 559 -26.80 -37.06 40.12
C GLY A 559 -27.24 -37.01 41.60
N ASN A 560 -27.15 -38.14 42.30
CA ASN A 560 -27.50 -38.24 43.72
C ASN A 560 -26.28 -37.90 44.60
N VAL A 561 -26.12 -36.64 45.01
CA VAL A 561 -25.07 -36.21 45.95
C VAL A 561 -25.65 -36.01 47.35
N GLU A 562 -25.31 -36.88 48.31
CA GLU A 562 -25.65 -36.68 49.73
C GLU A 562 -24.74 -35.59 50.35
N LEU A 563 -25.29 -34.41 50.60
CA LEU A 563 -24.59 -33.29 51.24
C LEU A 563 -24.66 -33.39 52.78
N LYS A 564 -23.50 -33.38 53.44
CA LYS A 564 -23.37 -33.24 54.89
C LYS A 564 -23.03 -31.78 55.24
N ASP A 565 -23.99 -31.04 55.79
CA ASP A 565 -23.85 -29.62 56.17
C ASP A 565 -23.44 -29.47 57.65
N ASP A 566 -22.22 -28.98 57.90
CA ASP A 566 -21.66 -28.73 59.23
C ASP A 566 -22.13 -27.40 59.86
N LYS A 567 -22.96 -26.61 59.15
CA LYS A 567 -23.60 -25.35 59.59
C LYS A 567 -22.62 -24.24 60.03
N LYS A 568 -21.47 -24.14 59.37
CA LYS A 568 -20.47 -23.11 59.71
C LYS A 568 -20.96 -21.70 59.34
N GLU A 569 -20.49 -20.70 60.07
CA GLU A 569 -20.95 -19.30 59.94
C GLU A 569 -20.31 -18.56 58.76
N ASP A 570 -19.24 -19.13 58.19
CA ASP A 570 -18.44 -18.60 57.08
C ASP A 570 -18.77 -19.26 55.72
N GLU A 571 -19.76 -20.15 55.65
CA GLU A 571 -20.09 -20.94 54.45
C GLU A 571 -21.49 -20.63 53.90
N VAL A 572 -21.59 -20.43 52.58
CA VAL A 572 -22.85 -20.19 51.87
C VAL A 572 -22.97 -21.16 50.68
N PHE A 573 -24.07 -21.90 50.55
CA PHE A 573 -24.26 -22.88 49.47
C PHE A 573 -25.38 -22.45 48.52
N PHE A 574 -25.12 -22.49 47.22
CA PHE A 574 -26.07 -22.26 46.13
C PHE A 574 -26.42 -23.59 45.47
N GLU A 575 -27.71 -23.91 45.47
CA GLU A 575 -28.27 -25.15 44.92
C GLU A 575 -29.11 -24.79 43.70
N PHE A 576 -28.82 -25.41 42.55
CA PHE A 576 -29.51 -25.16 41.30
C PHE A 576 -30.60 -26.19 41.03
N ASP A 577 -31.80 -25.73 40.72
CA ASP A 577 -32.90 -26.60 40.28
C ASP A 577 -32.75 -26.97 38.80
N GLY A 578 -32.08 -28.09 38.54
CA GLY A 578 -31.91 -28.66 37.20
C GLY A 578 -33.10 -29.48 36.70
N SER A 579 -34.22 -29.53 37.42
CA SER A 579 -35.36 -30.40 37.07
C SER A 579 -36.25 -29.85 35.94
N ASN A 580 -36.13 -28.56 35.60
CA ASN A 580 -36.91 -27.95 34.54
C ASN A 580 -36.43 -28.40 33.13
N GLU A 581 -37.37 -28.92 32.32
CA GLU A 581 -37.07 -29.51 31.01
C GLU A 581 -36.49 -28.51 30.00
N GLU A 582 -36.84 -27.22 30.06
CA GLU A 582 -36.36 -26.20 29.13
C GLU A 582 -34.86 -25.92 29.34
N ILE A 583 -34.45 -25.70 30.59
CA ILE A 583 -33.04 -25.46 30.92
C ILE A 583 -32.21 -26.74 30.81
N LYS A 584 -32.78 -27.89 31.18
CA LYS A 584 -32.14 -29.18 31.02
C LYS A 584 -31.85 -29.47 29.55
N TYR A 585 -32.81 -29.22 28.65
CA TYR A 585 -32.60 -29.32 27.21
C TYR A 585 -31.54 -28.34 26.71
N ALA A 586 -31.58 -27.08 27.14
CA ALA A 586 -30.60 -26.07 26.71
C ALA A 586 -29.16 -26.42 27.15
N ILE A 587 -28.97 -26.89 28.40
CA ILE A 587 -27.67 -27.36 28.91
C ILE A 587 -27.21 -28.59 28.12
N LYS A 588 -28.10 -29.56 27.89
CA LYS A 588 -27.80 -30.79 27.15
C LYS A 588 -27.38 -30.51 25.70
N MET A 589 -28.09 -29.61 25.00
CA MET A 589 -27.77 -29.19 23.63
C MET A 589 -26.49 -28.35 23.55
N TYR A 590 -26.23 -27.50 24.56
CA TYR A 590 -24.98 -26.76 24.68
C TYR A 590 -23.78 -27.70 24.82
N THR A 591 -23.86 -28.66 25.76
CA THR A 591 -22.83 -29.67 26.00
C THR A 591 -22.59 -30.52 24.75
N ALA A 592 -23.66 -30.91 24.05
CA ALA A 592 -23.58 -31.65 22.80
C ALA A 592 -22.90 -30.86 21.68
N ALA A 593 -23.27 -29.59 21.49
CA ALA A 593 -22.70 -28.72 20.45
C ALA A 593 -21.21 -28.45 20.66
N LEU A 594 -20.77 -28.21 21.91
CA LEU A 594 -19.34 -28.07 22.22
C LEU A 594 -18.56 -29.37 22.05
N SER A 595 -19.13 -30.49 22.51
CA SER A 595 -18.54 -31.81 22.29
C SER A 595 -18.36 -32.10 20.79
N MET A 596 -19.30 -31.67 19.94
CA MET A 596 -19.19 -31.78 18.48
C MET A 596 -18.12 -30.83 17.91
N ALA A 597 -17.97 -29.62 18.45
CA ALA A 597 -16.94 -28.67 18.04
C ALA A 597 -15.51 -29.14 18.35
N GLU A 598 -15.31 -29.85 19.46
CA GLU A 598 -14.02 -30.43 19.86
C GLU A 598 -13.50 -31.47 18.87
N ILE A 599 -14.41 -32.21 18.21
CA ILE A 599 -14.09 -33.30 17.28
C ILE A 599 -14.25 -32.94 15.79
N SER A 600 -14.52 -31.67 15.45
CA SER A 600 -14.80 -31.19 14.08
C SER A 600 -13.66 -30.42 13.42
N SER A 601 -13.63 -30.37 12.07
CA SER A 601 -12.70 -29.56 11.27
C SER A 601 -12.94 -28.05 11.41
N SER A 602 -11.95 -27.22 11.09
CA SER A 602 -11.89 -25.77 11.39
C SER A 602 -13.13 -24.96 10.97
N GLU A 603 -13.72 -25.23 9.80
CA GLU A 603 -14.88 -24.48 9.26
C GLU A 603 -16.21 -24.93 9.86
N SER A 604 -16.42 -26.24 10.08
CA SER A 604 -17.61 -26.77 10.78
C SER A 604 -17.56 -26.47 12.28
N LYS A 605 -16.35 -26.40 12.85
CA LYS A 605 -16.12 -26.03 14.24
C LYS A 605 -16.65 -24.63 14.53
N ALA A 606 -16.46 -23.66 13.63
CA ALA A 606 -17.00 -22.31 13.80
C ALA A 606 -18.54 -22.31 13.87
N ALA A 607 -19.21 -23.15 13.09
CA ALA A 607 -20.66 -23.23 13.10
C ALA A 607 -21.24 -24.01 14.30
N TYR A 608 -20.58 -25.08 14.76
CA TYR A 608 -20.94 -25.73 16.02
C TYR A 608 -20.66 -24.83 17.22
N ILE A 609 -19.58 -24.04 17.19
CA ILE A 609 -19.32 -22.99 18.19
C ILE A 609 -20.44 -21.96 18.15
N LYS A 610 -20.84 -21.49 16.96
CA LYS A 610 -21.97 -20.55 16.82
C LYS A 610 -23.28 -21.13 17.37
N LYS A 611 -23.56 -22.41 17.13
CA LYS A 611 -24.73 -23.11 17.68
C LYS A 611 -24.62 -23.34 19.18
N ALA A 612 -23.43 -23.69 19.68
CA ALA A 612 -23.15 -23.79 21.10
C ALA A 612 -23.35 -22.43 21.78
N GLU A 613 -22.93 -21.34 21.15
CA GLU A 613 -23.19 -19.97 21.61
C GLU A 613 -24.69 -19.65 21.61
N GLU A 614 -25.47 -20.13 20.64
CA GLU A 614 -26.94 -19.99 20.63
C GLU A 614 -27.58 -20.72 21.84
N TYR A 615 -27.25 -22.00 22.05
CA TYR A 615 -27.77 -22.76 23.20
C TYR A 615 -27.27 -22.22 24.54
N GLN A 616 -26.02 -21.77 24.60
CA GLN A 616 -25.46 -21.07 25.75
C GLN A 616 -26.20 -19.77 26.05
N LYS A 617 -26.45 -18.93 25.04
CA LYS A 617 -27.23 -17.70 25.20
C LYS A 617 -28.64 -18.03 25.68
N SER A 618 -29.25 -19.11 25.17
CA SER A 618 -30.56 -19.57 25.64
C SER A 618 -30.53 -20.01 27.10
N ALA A 619 -29.56 -20.84 27.50
CA ALA A 619 -29.39 -21.30 28.87
C ALA A 619 -29.11 -20.13 29.84
N ILE A 620 -28.18 -19.23 29.48
CA ILE A 620 -27.87 -18.03 30.26
C ILE A 620 -29.09 -17.11 30.36
N LYS A 621 -29.82 -16.90 29.26
CA LYS A 621 -31.04 -16.09 29.25
C LYS A 621 -32.10 -16.70 30.16
N TRP A 622 -32.31 -18.00 30.09
CA TRP A 622 -33.26 -18.70 30.94
C TRP A 622 -32.86 -18.58 32.42
N ILE A 623 -31.59 -18.82 32.76
CA ILE A 623 -31.08 -18.66 34.11
C ILE A 623 -31.32 -17.22 34.58
N ARG A 624 -30.98 -16.21 33.76
CA ARG A 624 -31.20 -14.78 34.08
C ARG A 624 -32.67 -14.43 34.31
N GLN A 625 -33.59 -15.04 33.55
CA GLN A 625 -35.03 -14.82 33.70
C GLN A 625 -35.61 -15.55 34.92
N ASN A 626 -34.98 -16.63 35.36
CA ASN A 626 -35.49 -17.50 36.41
C ASN A 626 -34.61 -17.55 37.68
N ILE A 627 -33.63 -16.63 37.85
CA ILE A 627 -32.67 -16.62 38.99
C ILE A 627 -33.37 -16.83 40.34
N ASN A 628 -34.51 -16.17 40.52
CA ASN A 628 -35.26 -16.20 41.79
C ASN A 628 -35.91 -17.55 42.11
N GLN A 629 -36.08 -18.41 41.11
CA GLN A 629 -36.77 -19.70 41.19
C GLN A 629 -35.81 -20.87 40.99
N CYS A 630 -34.74 -20.69 40.20
CA CYS A 630 -33.80 -21.76 39.88
C CYS A 630 -32.65 -21.92 40.89
N PHE A 631 -32.51 -21.01 41.86
CA PHE A 631 -31.51 -21.13 42.93
C PHE A 631 -32.14 -21.05 44.33
N SER A 632 -31.80 -22.02 45.18
CA SER A 632 -31.91 -21.91 46.64
C SER A 632 -30.55 -21.66 47.27
N VAL A 633 -30.53 -20.83 48.31
CA VAL A 633 -29.33 -20.49 49.09
C VAL A 633 -29.48 -21.06 50.49
N ARG A 634 -28.54 -21.92 50.86
CA ARG A 634 -28.45 -22.56 52.17
C ARG A 634 -27.38 -21.86 53.02
N TYR A 635 -27.76 -21.41 54.22
CA TYR A 635 -26.87 -20.79 55.21
C TYR A 635 -27.23 -21.28 56.62
N LYS A 636 -26.23 -21.73 57.39
CA LYS A 636 -26.41 -22.32 58.75
C LYS A 636 -27.52 -23.38 58.85
N GLY A 637 -27.67 -24.21 57.81
CA GLY A 637 -28.68 -25.29 57.75
C GLY A 637 -30.08 -24.86 57.33
N GLU A 638 -30.33 -23.59 57.03
CA GLU A 638 -31.60 -23.11 56.46
C GLU A 638 -31.46 -22.86 54.96
N SER A 639 -32.26 -23.55 54.13
CA SER A 639 -32.35 -23.29 52.69
C SER A 639 -33.56 -22.41 52.38
N ARG A 640 -33.31 -21.28 51.70
CA ARG A 640 -34.35 -20.31 51.27
C ARG A 640 -34.06 -19.84 49.84
N SER A 641 -35.05 -19.33 49.14
CA SER A 641 -34.80 -18.71 47.82
C SER A 641 -33.89 -17.48 47.93
N ILE A 642 -33.15 -17.18 46.87
CA ILE A 642 -32.25 -16.01 46.81
C ILE A 642 -32.98 -14.69 47.12
N LEU A 643 -34.23 -14.54 46.65
CA LEU A 643 -35.09 -13.39 46.92
C LEU A 643 -35.34 -13.18 48.42
N THR A 644 -35.50 -14.27 49.16
CA THR A 644 -35.76 -14.22 50.61
C THR A 644 -34.54 -13.67 51.36
N TRP A 645 -33.33 -14.09 50.96
CA TRP A 645 -32.08 -13.59 51.55
C TRP A 645 -31.79 -12.14 51.20
N ILE A 646 -32.21 -11.69 50.02
CA ILE A 646 -32.03 -10.30 49.58
C ILE A 646 -32.96 -9.32 50.32
N LYS A 647 -33.89 -9.80 51.17
CA LYS A 647 -34.78 -9.00 52.06
C LYS A 647 -35.58 -7.90 51.33
N GLY A 648 -36.15 -8.22 50.17
CA GLY A 648 -37.03 -7.30 49.44
C GLY A 648 -36.34 -6.11 48.76
N ARG A 649 -35.00 -6.12 48.66
CA ARG A 649 -34.26 -5.13 47.86
C ARG A 649 -34.64 -5.25 46.39
N ARG A 650 -34.73 -4.11 45.69
CA ARG A 650 -35.11 -4.06 44.27
C ARG A 650 -34.13 -4.90 43.45
N LEU A 651 -34.65 -5.96 42.83
CA LEU A 651 -33.88 -6.87 41.99
C LEU A 651 -33.49 -6.23 40.64
N GLY A 652 -34.29 -5.31 40.09
CA GLY A 652 -33.95 -4.57 38.86
C GLY A 652 -33.41 -5.47 37.73
N ASP A 653 -32.50 -4.92 36.91
CA ASP A 653 -31.73 -5.66 35.89
C ASP A 653 -30.44 -6.26 36.46
N ARG A 654 -30.38 -6.57 37.77
CA ARG A 654 -29.15 -7.03 38.43
C ARG A 654 -28.69 -8.39 37.89
N THR A 655 -27.38 -8.52 37.68
CA THR A 655 -26.74 -9.75 37.20
C THR A 655 -26.82 -10.87 38.23
N LEU A 656 -26.59 -12.12 37.80
CA LEU A 656 -26.54 -13.27 38.72
C LEU A 656 -25.44 -13.07 39.78
N LYS A 657 -24.27 -12.55 39.39
CA LYS A 657 -23.18 -12.28 40.32
C LYS A 657 -23.61 -11.28 41.41
N GLU A 658 -24.27 -10.19 41.03
CA GLU A 658 -24.74 -9.20 42.01
C GLU A 658 -25.76 -9.80 42.98
N GLN A 659 -26.65 -10.70 42.52
CA GLN A 659 -27.62 -11.36 43.39
C GLN A 659 -26.94 -12.37 44.32
N VAL A 660 -25.95 -13.12 43.83
CA VAL A 660 -25.09 -14.02 44.62
C VAL A 660 -24.32 -13.22 45.67
N ASP A 661 -23.75 -12.08 45.30
CA ASP A 661 -23.04 -11.17 46.20
C ASP A 661 -23.98 -10.60 47.26
N MET A 662 -25.17 -10.13 46.88
CA MET A 662 -26.14 -9.58 47.82
C MET A 662 -26.63 -10.64 48.82
N ALA A 663 -26.95 -11.85 48.33
CA ALA A 663 -27.39 -12.95 49.19
C ALA A 663 -26.26 -13.36 50.14
N SER A 664 -25.06 -13.59 49.62
CA SER A 664 -23.88 -13.99 50.40
C SER A 664 -23.48 -12.90 51.40
N SER A 665 -23.45 -11.63 50.98
CA SER A 665 -23.15 -10.48 51.86
C SER A 665 -24.19 -10.36 52.98
N THR A 666 -25.47 -10.61 52.70
CA THR A 666 -26.50 -10.63 53.75
C THR A 666 -26.27 -11.75 54.76
N CYS A 667 -25.96 -12.96 54.28
CA CYS A 667 -25.67 -14.11 55.13
C CYS A 667 -24.44 -13.85 56.00
N LEU A 668 -23.37 -13.31 55.40
CA LEU A 668 -22.07 -13.12 56.04
C LEU A 668 -21.92 -11.80 56.82
N ASN A 669 -22.89 -10.88 56.75
CA ASN A 669 -22.78 -9.57 57.40
C ASN A 669 -22.55 -9.65 58.91
N VAL A 670 -23.24 -10.59 59.58
CA VAL A 670 -23.09 -10.80 61.04
C VAL A 670 -21.67 -11.29 61.34
N TRP A 671 -21.20 -12.26 60.58
CA TRP A 671 -19.85 -12.80 60.68
C TRP A 671 -18.76 -11.72 60.48
N PHE A 672 -18.87 -10.89 59.44
CA PHE A 672 -17.91 -9.79 59.21
C PHE A 672 -17.96 -8.74 60.31
N SER A 673 -19.14 -8.41 60.82
CA SER A 673 -19.30 -7.42 61.90
C SER A 673 -18.67 -7.89 63.21
N ASP A 674 -18.78 -9.18 63.53
CA ASP A 674 -18.14 -9.78 64.68
C ASP A 674 -16.62 -9.82 64.54
N LEU A 675 -16.12 -10.08 63.33
CA LEU A 675 -14.69 -10.13 63.02
C LEU A 675 -14.02 -8.73 63.00
N TYR A 676 -14.72 -7.70 62.53
CA TYR A 676 -14.20 -6.34 62.26
C TYR A 676 -15.02 -5.21 62.96
N ARG A 677 -15.10 -5.26 64.29
CA ARG A 677 -15.99 -4.39 65.09
C ARG A 677 -15.80 -2.87 64.91
N GLU A 678 -14.56 -2.37 64.97
CA GLU A 678 -14.25 -0.92 64.90
C GLU A 678 -13.88 -0.44 63.49
N TYR A 679 -14.13 -1.26 62.46
CA TYR A 679 -13.71 -1.00 61.08
C TYR A 679 -14.54 0.16 60.47
N PRO A 680 -13.91 1.08 59.72
CA PRO A 680 -14.56 2.26 59.18
C PRO A 680 -15.64 1.92 58.16
N LYS A 681 -16.62 2.81 58.02
CA LYS A 681 -17.58 2.79 56.92
C LYS A 681 -17.08 3.73 55.83
N PHE A 682 -16.79 3.18 54.65
CA PHE A 682 -16.34 3.99 53.53
C PHE A 682 -17.52 4.73 52.88
N LEU A 683 -17.32 6.00 52.55
CA LEU A 683 -18.29 6.84 51.81
C LEU A 683 -18.26 6.58 50.29
N LEU A 684 -17.35 5.71 49.86
CA LEU A 684 -17.25 5.17 48.51
C LEU A 684 -17.06 3.65 48.58
N THR A 685 -17.38 2.95 47.51
CA THR A 685 -17.13 1.51 47.43
C THR A 685 -15.65 1.24 47.18
N VAL A 686 -15.01 0.52 48.10
CA VAL A 686 -13.61 0.13 48.01
C VAL A 686 -13.50 -1.35 47.68
N THR A 687 -12.71 -1.65 46.65
CA THR A 687 -12.48 -2.99 46.08
C THR A 687 -10.99 -3.18 45.80
N SER A 688 -10.55 -4.40 45.61
CA SER A 688 -9.18 -4.77 45.22
C SER A 688 -8.71 -4.00 43.98
N ASN A 689 -9.61 -3.79 43.01
CA ASN A 689 -9.34 -3.10 41.76
C ASN A 689 -9.07 -1.60 41.95
N ASN A 690 -9.77 -0.97 42.89
CA ASN A 690 -9.67 0.48 43.09
C ASN A 690 -8.89 0.89 44.35
N ILE A 691 -8.55 -0.03 45.26
CA ILE A 691 -7.95 0.31 46.55
C ILE A 691 -6.69 1.16 46.43
N ASN A 692 -5.79 0.80 45.50
CA ASN A 692 -4.58 1.56 45.22
C ASN A 692 -4.87 2.94 44.63
N GLN A 693 -5.85 3.04 43.73
CA GLN A 693 -6.26 4.31 43.12
C GLN A 693 -6.94 5.21 44.14
N VAL A 694 -7.84 4.66 44.96
CA VAL A 694 -8.54 5.35 46.04
C VAL A 694 -7.52 5.88 47.04
N PHE A 695 -6.59 5.04 47.50
CA PHE A 695 -5.48 5.44 48.36
C PHE A 695 -4.63 6.56 47.74
N ARG A 696 -4.26 6.44 46.46
CA ARG A 696 -3.53 7.47 45.73
C ARG A 696 -4.30 8.77 45.61
N ASN A 697 -5.61 8.72 45.36
CA ASN A 697 -6.46 9.91 45.32
C ASN A 697 -6.53 10.59 46.69
N GLY A 698 -6.48 9.82 47.78
CA GLY A 698 -6.30 10.34 49.14
C GLY A 698 -4.95 11.04 49.34
N LEU A 699 -3.85 10.42 48.91
CA LEU A 699 -2.51 11.04 48.97
C LEU A 699 -2.39 12.28 48.06
N ASP A 700 -2.98 12.25 46.87
CA ASP A 700 -3.06 13.38 45.95
C ASP A 700 -3.84 14.54 46.60
N TYR A 701 -4.96 14.23 47.27
CA TYR A 701 -5.73 15.20 48.03
C TYR A 701 -4.86 15.85 49.12
N ILE A 702 -4.11 15.03 49.86
CA ILE A 702 -3.14 15.48 50.85
C ILE A 702 -2.03 16.34 50.21
N ALA A 703 -1.55 16.02 49.00
CA ALA A 703 -0.56 16.82 48.29
C ALA A 703 -1.11 18.10 47.62
N GLY A 704 -2.40 18.39 47.77
CA GLY A 704 -3.07 19.60 47.31
C GLY A 704 -3.91 19.43 46.04
N LYS A 705 -3.96 18.23 45.45
CA LYS A 705 -4.82 17.91 44.29
C LYS A 705 -6.17 17.42 44.79
N LYS A 706 -7.07 18.37 45.06
CA LYS A 706 -8.41 18.09 45.58
C LYS A 706 -9.23 17.28 44.57
N THR A 707 -9.62 16.08 44.98
CA THR A 707 -10.51 15.17 44.24
C THR A 707 -11.68 14.77 45.12
N ASP A 708 -12.88 14.62 44.55
CA ASP A 708 -14.06 14.14 45.30
C ASP A 708 -13.83 12.75 45.91
N THR A 709 -13.12 11.87 45.19
CA THR A 709 -12.75 10.54 45.70
C THR A 709 -11.82 10.62 46.90
N GLY A 710 -10.78 11.48 46.83
CA GLY A 710 -9.87 11.72 47.94
C GLY A 710 -10.59 12.32 49.15
N ALA A 711 -11.54 13.24 48.92
CA ALA A 711 -12.33 13.83 49.99
C ALA A 711 -13.17 12.78 50.72
N LYS A 712 -13.95 11.98 49.98
CA LYS A 712 -14.77 10.89 50.54
C LYS A 712 -13.94 9.85 51.28
N LEU A 713 -12.74 9.53 50.79
CA LEU A 713 -11.84 8.60 51.48
C LEU A 713 -11.35 9.17 52.81
N LEU A 714 -10.85 10.40 52.82
CA LEU A 714 -10.37 11.05 54.04
C LEU A 714 -11.49 11.21 55.08
N ASP A 715 -12.70 11.55 54.63
CA ASP A 715 -13.88 11.68 55.48
C ASP A 715 -14.40 10.32 56.01
N SER A 716 -14.15 9.22 55.29
CA SER A 716 -14.41 7.85 55.80
C SER A 716 -13.59 7.53 57.07
N PHE A 717 -12.43 8.19 57.22
CA PHE A 717 -11.60 8.16 58.42
C PHE A 717 -11.79 9.41 59.30
N GLN A 718 -12.78 10.28 59.01
CA GLN A 718 -13.05 11.52 59.74
C GLN A 718 -11.84 12.49 59.75
N LEU A 719 -11.05 12.51 58.67
CA LEU A 719 -9.84 13.35 58.56
C LEU A 719 -10.11 14.74 57.97
N LEU A 720 -11.36 15.08 57.65
CA LEU A 720 -11.75 16.36 57.04
C LEU A 720 -12.69 17.16 57.95
N GLU A 721 -12.56 18.48 57.88
CA GLU A 721 -13.52 19.45 58.40
C GLU A 721 -13.86 20.43 57.26
N GLY A 722 -15.01 20.20 56.60
CA GLY A 722 -15.30 20.81 55.30
C GLY A 722 -14.27 20.38 54.25
N ASP A 723 -13.64 21.36 53.60
CA ASP A 723 -12.62 21.11 52.56
C ASP A 723 -11.17 21.04 53.11
N THR A 724 -11.02 21.14 54.43
CA THR A 724 -9.70 21.26 55.09
C THR A 724 -9.36 19.96 55.80
N ILE A 725 -8.14 19.46 55.61
CA ILE A 725 -7.64 18.28 56.31
C ILE A 725 -7.40 18.64 57.77
N SER A 726 -8.12 17.97 58.68
CA SER A 726 -8.13 18.22 60.12
C SER A 726 -7.95 16.90 60.89
N PRO A 727 -6.73 16.34 60.96
CA PRO A 727 -6.50 15.01 61.55
C PRO A 727 -6.89 14.92 63.03
N LYS A 728 -6.88 16.02 63.78
CA LYS A 728 -7.21 16.04 65.23
C LYS A 728 -8.68 15.69 65.52
N SER A 729 -9.56 15.89 64.55
CA SER A 729 -10.99 15.56 64.65
C SER A 729 -11.27 14.06 64.48
N SER A 730 -10.39 13.33 63.79
CA SER A 730 -10.51 11.89 63.50
C SER A 730 -10.28 11.00 64.72
N ASN A 731 -11.20 10.07 64.97
CA ASN A 731 -10.99 9.00 65.96
C ASN A 731 -9.83 8.07 65.59
N TYR A 732 -9.55 7.90 64.29
CA TYR A 732 -8.47 7.05 63.80
C TYR A 732 -7.10 7.74 63.91
N ALA A 733 -6.99 9.03 63.53
CA ALA A 733 -5.72 9.75 63.64
C ALA A 733 -5.38 10.14 65.08
N ARG A 734 -6.38 10.43 65.93
CA ARG A 734 -6.16 10.74 67.35
C ARG A 734 -5.43 9.62 68.08
N TYR A 735 -5.75 8.36 67.75
CA TYR A 735 -5.01 7.21 68.27
C TYR A 735 -3.50 7.30 67.99
N PHE A 736 -3.11 7.61 66.75
CA PHE A 736 -1.70 7.77 66.39
C PHE A 736 -1.05 9.03 66.96
N ILE A 737 -1.80 10.15 67.03
CA ILE A 737 -1.35 11.38 67.69
C ILE A 737 -1.06 11.13 69.17
N ASP A 738 -1.94 10.41 69.86
CA ASP A 738 -1.76 10.09 71.28
C ASP A 738 -0.56 9.17 71.51
N LEU A 739 -0.29 8.25 70.57
CA LEU A 739 0.93 7.43 70.59
C LEU A 739 2.20 8.30 70.40
N ILE A 740 2.21 9.24 69.45
CA ILE A 740 3.33 10.16 69.20
C ILE A 740 3.55 11.13 70.37
N ASN A 741 2.49 11.69 70.94
CA ASN A 741 2.58 12.68 72.02
C ASN A 741 3.08 12.09 73.33
N LYS A 742 2.87 10.79 73.55
CA LYS A 742 3.46 10.04 74.67
C LYS A 742 4.98 9.85 74.51
N LEU A 743 5.57 10.16 73.34
CA LEU A 743 7.00 10.04 73.09
C LEU A 743 7.79 11.30 73.48
N PRO A 744 8.94 11.16 74.18
CA PRO A 744 9.89 12.25 74.41
C PRO A 744 10.44 12.87 73.10
N GLN A 745 10.88 14.13 73.15
CA GLN A 745 11.49 14.80 71.99
C GLN A 745 12.73 14.03 71.50
N GLY A 746 12.77 13.69 70.20
CA GLY A 746 13.83 12.87 69.60
C GLY A 746 13.59 11.35 69.61
N LYS A 747 12.48 10.85 70.15
CA LYS A 747 12.04 9.44 70.04
C LYS A 747 11.05 9.24 68.88
N VAL A 748 10.97 8.01 68.37
CA VAL A 748 10.17 7.63 67.19
C VAL A 748 9.21 6.49 67.49
N LEU A 749 8.09 6.42 66.77
CA LEU A 749 7.10 5.32 66.84
C LEU A 749 7.34 4.34 65.67
N ASN A 750 7.63 3.06 65.91
CA ASN A 750 7.99 2.10 64.84
C ASN A 750 6.76 1.38 64.26
N ARG A 751 6.90 0.83 63.04
CA ARG A 751 5.85 0.01 62.39
C ARG A 751 5.42 -1.19 63.22
N SER A 752 6.35 -1.90 63.85
CA SER A 752 6.05 -3.06 64.71
C SER A 752 5.21 -2.71 65.93
N ASP A 753 5.20 -1.43 66.33
CA ASP A 753 4.38 -0.94 67.42
C ASP A 753 2.92 -0.69 66.96
N ILE A 754 2.67 -0.71 65.65
CA ILE A 754 1.39 -0.39 65.01
C ILE A 754 0.76 -1.61 64.30
N ILE A 755 1.54 -2.36 63.52
CA ILE A 755 1.08 -3.45 62.64
C ILE A 755 1.41 -4.83 63.22
N VAL A 756 0.43 -5.75 63.19
CA VAL A 756 0.50 -7.15 63.62
C VAL A 756 0.28 -8.08 62.43
N ARG A 757 1.10 -9.13 62.31
CA ARG A 757 1.01 -10.14 61.24
C ARG A 757 0.28 -11.38 61.72
N ILE A 758 -0.80 -11.77 61.04
CA ILE A 758 -1.66 -12.91 61.40
C ILE A 758 -1.20 -14.20 60.69
N ASN A 759 -0.82 -14.11 59.43
CA ASN A 759 -0.22 -15.20 58.64
C ASN A 759 0.74 -14.63 57.57
N GLU A 760 1.19 -15.45 56.61
CA GLU A 760 2.13 -15.01 55.58
C GLU A 760 1.58 -13.87 54.68
N GLU A 761 0.26 -13.75 54.54
CA GLU A 761 -0.39 -12.83 53.61
C GLU A 761 -1.22 -11.71 54.27
N VAL A 762 -1.52 -11.82 55.57
CA VAL A 762 -2.47 -10.93 56.25
C VAL A 762 -1.79 -10.17 57.39
N GLU A 763 -1.80 -8.84 57.29
CA GLU A 763 -1.32 -7.89 58.28
C GLU A 763 -2.42 -6.86 58.61
N TYR A 764 -2.54 -6.48 59.88
CA TYR A 764 -3.49 -5.48 60.33
C TYR A 764 -2.92 -4.59 61.43
N ASP A 765 -3.47 -3.40 61.62
CA ASP A 765 -3.21 -2.63 62.83
C ASP A 765 -3.80 -3.32 64.08
N SER A 766 -3.13 -3.13 65.21
CA SER A 766 -3.47 -3.80 66.48
C SER A 766 -4.81 -3.38 67.09
N LYS A 767 -5.38 -2.23 66.69
CA LYS A 767 -6.58 -1.64 67.31
C LYS A 767 -7.82 -1.79 66.42
N PHE A 768 -7.75 -1.37 65.17
CA PHE A 768 -8.92 -1.25 64.28
C PHE A 768 -9.03 -2.39 63.25
N LYS A 769 -8.03 -3.28 63.18
CA LYS A 769 -7.88 -4.30 62.14
C LYS A 769 -7.84 -3.72 60.71
N LEU A 770 -7.24 -2.54 60.54
CA LEU A 770 -7.01 -1.87 59.27
C LEU A 770 -5.80 -2.47 58.57
N GLU A 771 -5.92 -2.65 57.27
CA GLU A 771 -4.82 -3.02 56.38
C GLU A 771 -3.73 -1.91 56.40
N PRO A 772 -2.43 -2.24 56.22
CA PRO A 772 -1.33 -1.27 56.29
C PRO A 772 -1.50 -0.04 55.39
N ILE A 773 -2.20 -0.20 54.26
CA ILE A 773 -2.49 0.89 53.31
C ILE A 773 -3.31 2.02 53.96
N TRP A 774 -4.28 1.70 54.82
CA TRP A 774 -5.10 2.72 55.48
C TRP A 774 -4.36 3.40 56.62
N VAL A 775 -3.52 2.66 57.33
CA VAL A 775 -2.62 3.23 58.34
C VAL A 775 -1.68 4.26 57.70
N ALA A 776 -1.08 3.93 56.56
CA ALA A 776 -0.21 4.85 55.82
C ALA A 776 -0.94 6.14 55.38
N LEU A 777 -2.22 6.05 55.02
CA LEU A 777 -3.03 7.21 54.65
C LEU A 777 -3.22 8.15 55.85
N ILE A 778 -3.58 7.59 57.00
CA ILE A 778 -3.79 8.35 58.25
C ILE A 778 -2.49 9.04 58.67
N LEU A 779 -1.35 8.34 58.62
CA LEU A 779 -0.04 8.92 58.92
C LEU A 779 0.34 10.04 57.92
N SER A 780 -0.01 9.89 56.65
CA SER A 780 0.24 10.92 55.63
C SER A 780 -0.56 12.20 55.88
N ALA A 781 -1.80 12.09 56.37
CA ALA A 781 -2.59 13.25 56.78
C ALA A 781 -1.96 14.00 57.98
N LEU A 782 -1.31 13.27 58.90
CA LEU A 782 -0.54 13.86 60.00
C LEU A 782 0.72 14.59 59.53
N VAL A 783 1.42 14.08 58.50
CA VAL A 783 2.56 14.77 57.89
C VAL A 783 2.13 16.09 57.23
N TYR A 784 0.97 16.10 56.56
CA TYR A 784 0.39 17.30 55.97
C TYR A 784 0.13 18.41 56.98
N ASN A 785 -0.47 18.05 58.11
CA ASN A 785 -0.76 19.02 59.16
C ASN A 785 0.49 19.43 59.96
N GLY A 786 1.65 18.86 59.65
CA GLY A 786 2.91 19.09 60.37
C GLY A 786 2.90 18.51 61.79
N ASP A 787 2.01 17.57 62.10
CA ASP A 787 1.97 16.90 63.41
C ASP A 787 3.12 15.90 63.55
N ILE A 788 3.56 15.29 62.43
CA ILE A 788 4.66 14.32 62.41
C ILE A 788 5.61 14.47 61.20
N THR A 789 6.79 13.86 61.29
CA THR A 789 7.59 13.41 60.14
C THR A 789 7.44 11.89 59.96
N LEU A 790 7.43 11.37 58.74
CA LEU A 790 7.25 9.94 58.44
C LEU A 790 8.44 9.38 57.68
N THR A 791 9.05 8.31 58.17
CA THR A 791 10.18 7.64 57.49
C THR A 791 9.70 6.40 56.76
N ALA A 792 9.75 6.41 55.43
CA ALA A 792 9.34 5.31 54.56
C ALA A 792 10.24 5.25 53.31
N GLY A 793 10.48 4.06 52.74
CA GLY A 793 11.33 3.92 51.54
C GLY A 793 12.77 4.45 51.67
N GLY A 794 13.29 4.55 52.91
CA GLY A 794 14.61 5.13 53.20
C GLY A 794 14.67 6.66 53.21
N LYS A 795 13.54 7.35 53.07
CA LYS A 795 13.43 8.81 53.13
C LYS A 795 12.57 9.25 54.31
N GLU A 796 12.85 10.44 54.83
CA GLU A 796 12.02 11.10 55.85
C GLU A 796 11.15 12.18 55.17
N PHE A 797 9.83 12.02 55.27
CA PHE A 797 8.84 12.91 54.70
C PHE A 797 8.36 13.94 55.73
N THR A 798 8.32 15.19 55.30
CA THR A 798 7.88 16.37 56.07
C THR A 798 6.79 17.12 55.32
N ALA A 799 6.16 18.12 55.94
CA ALA A 799 5.11 18.94 55.32
C ALA A 799 5.55 19.68 54.02
N THR A 800 6.86 19.79 53.74
CA THR A 800 7.37 20.32 52.45
C THR A 800 7.52 19.27 51.36
N MET A 801 7.52 17.99 51.72
CA MET A 801 7.75 16.87 50.81
C MET A 801 6.44 16.14 50.46
N LEU A 802 5.29 16.80 50.55
CA LEU A 802 3.97 16.17 50.35
C LEU A 802 3.77 15.63 48.92
N LYS A 803 4.34 16.30 47.92
CA LYS A 803 4.34 15.79 46.54
C LYS A 803 5.22 14.55 46.40
N GLU A 804 6.35 14.51 47.09
CA GLU A 804 7.24 13.33 47.11
C GLU A 804 6.61 12.18 47.89
N LEU A 805 5.94 12.46 49.00
CA LEU A 805 5.17 11.50 49.78
C LEU A 805 4.04 10.90 48.94
N ALA A 806 3.28 11.73 48.21
CA ALA A 806 2.23 11.26 47.32
C ALA A 806 2.76 10.52 46.08
N ALA A 807 3.99 10.80 45.65
CA ALA A 807 4.67 10.11 44.56
C ALA A 807 5.40 8.82 45.00
N GLU A 808 5.65 8.63 46.30
CA GLU A 808 6.38 7.48 46.83
C GLU A 808 5.65 6.16 46.54
N ASN A 809 6.38 5.05 46.41
CA ASN A 809 5.76 3.77 46.08
C ASN A 809 4.80 3.31 47.20
N THR A 810 3.63 2.77 46.83
CA THR A 810 2.60 2.34 47.81
C THR A 810 3.14 1.25 48.73
N ALA A 811 3.94 0.31 48.21
CA ALA A 811 4.57 -0.73 49.01
C ALA A 811 5.55 -0.14 50.03
N ASN A 812 6.35 0.86 49.66
CA ASN A 812 7.25 1.55 50.58
C ASN A 812 6.50 2.29 51.70
N LEU A 813 5.34 2.86 51.39
CA LEU A 813 4.49 3.54 52.38
C LEU A 813 3.78 2.55 53.31
N MET A 814 3.36 1.38 52.82
CA MET A 814 2.82 0.29 53.65
C MET A 814 3.89 -0.37 54.53
N ASP A 815 5.14 -0.36 54.07
CA ASP A 815 6.34 -0.81 54.79
C ASP A 815 7.14 0.37 55.39
N PHE A 816 6.43 1.35 55.94
CA PHE A 816 7.06 2.48 56.63
C PHE A 816 7.93 2.01 57.81
N LYS A 817 8.96 2.78 58.17
CA LYS A 817 9.85 2.44 59.30
C LYS A 817 9.35 3.02 60.63
N HIS A 818 9.18 4.34 60.71
CA HIS A 818 8.78 5.05 61.93
C HIS A 818 8.29 6.49 61.67
N CYS A 819 7.78 7.20 62.69
CA CYS A 819 7.41 8.64 62.64
C CYS A 819 7.86 9.50 63.86
N SER A 820 8.09 10.83 63.69
CA SER A 820 8.69 11.81 64.66
C SER A 820 8.18 13.31 64.57
N LYS A 821 8.87 14.40 65.06
CA LYS A 821 8.40 15.86 65.18
C LYS A 821 9.21 16.96 64.35
N PRO A 822 8.71 18.19 63.90
CA PRO A 822 9.35 19.21 62.92
C PRO A 822 10.11 20.56 63.39
N LYS A 823 10.58 21.53 62.48
CA LYS A 823 11.49 22.80 62.61
C LYS A 823 10.91 24.28 62.24
N ASP A 824 11.64 25.49 62.19
CA ASP A 824 11.21 26.99 62.12
C ASP A 824 11.60 27.98 60.88
N ILE A 825 11.11 29.28 60.69
CA ILE A 825 11.17 30.26 59.46
C ILE A 825 12.27 31.39 59.39
N PRO A 826 12.89 31.72 58.20
CA PRO A 826 13.81 32.88 57.96
C PRO A 826 13.25 34.09 57.14
N LEU A 827 13.35 35.34 57.62
CA LEU A 827 12.63 36.52 57.05
C LEU A 827 13.44 37.54 56.20
N ASP A 828 14.72 37.77 56.48
CA ASP A 828 15.46 38.87 55.84
C ASP A 828 15.79 38.63 54.37
N VAL A 829 16.10 37.38 54.00
CA VAL A 829 16.39 37.01 52.60
C VAL A 829 15.16 37.17 51.69
N LEU A 830 13.96 36.99 52.22
CA LEU A 830 12.73 37.09 51.45
C LEU A 830 12.41 38.52 50.98
N LYS A 831 12.84 39.55 51.73
CA LYS A 831 12.66 40.95 51.33
C LYS A 831 13.42 41.29 50.05
N LYS A 832 14.66 40.79 49.94
CA LYS A 832 15.56 41.04 48.80
C LYS A 832 15.03 40.40 47.50
N LEU A 833 14.44 39.22 47.62
CA LEU A 833 13.78 38.55 46.50
C LEU A 833 12.60 39.37 45.94
N PHE A 834 11.81 39.96 46.83
CA PHE A 834 10.66 40.77 46.42
C PHE A 834 11.09 42.01 45.64
N GLU A 835 12.17 42.66 46.07
CA GLU A 835 12.73 43.82 45.37
C GLU A 835 13.18 43.46 43.94
N MET A 836 13.90 42.34 43.76
CA MET A 836 14.33 41.86 42.44
C MET A 836 13.16 41.58 41.48
N LEU A 837 12.04 41.08 42.01
CA LEU A 837 10.82 40.80 41.23
C LEU A 837 9.97 42.05 40.96
N GLY A 838 10.35 43.23 41.48
CA GLY A 838 9.58 44.46 41.38
C GLY A 838 8.35 44.51 42.29
N LEU A 839 8.40 43.83 43.44
CA LEU A 839 7.35 43.74 44.44
C LEU A 839 7.74 44.48 45.74
N ALA A 840 6.74 44.93 46.52
CA ALA A 840 6.98 45.68 47.76
C ALA A 840 7.57 44.78 48.89
N PRO A 841 8.79 45.03 49.41
CA PRO A 841 9.43 44.16 50.40
C PRO A 841 8.71 44.07 51.76
N GLY A 842 7.95 45.10 52.13
CA GLY A 842 7.16 45.11 53.38
C GLY A 842 6.02 44.08 53.42
N ALA A 843 5.60 43.56 52.27
CA ALA A 843 4.46 42.63 52.17
C ALA A 843 4.72 41.27 52.84
N ILE A 844 5.98 40.80 52.89
CA ILE A 844 6.35 39.48 53.42
C ILE A 844 6.65 39.47 54.93
N VAL A 845 6.76 40.65 55.55
CA VAL A 845 7.16 40.80 56.96
C VAL A 845 5.98 40.56 57.90
N THR A 846 4.79 41.03 57.56
CA THR A 846 3.60 40.97 58.41
C THR A 846 2.91 39.62 58.29
N ALA A 847 2.72 38.91 59.40
CA ALA A 847 2.14 37.55 59.41
C ALA A 847 0.79 37.46 58.68
N ASN A 848 -0.05 38.49 58.78
CA ASN A 848 -1.39 38.51 58.16
C ASN A 848 -1.37 38.81 56.65
N THR A 849 -0.26 39.30 56.08
CA THR A 849 -0.15 39.63 54.64
C THR A 849 0.75 38.66 53.87
N ARG A 850 1.39 37.69 54.55
CA ARG A 850 2.37 36.78 53.96
C ARG A 850 1.81 35.89 52.86
N ASP A 851 0.60 35.36 53.01
CA ASP A 851 0.01 34.51 51.96
C ASP A 851 -0.31 35.30 50.68
N ALA A 852 -0.81 36.54 50.81
CA ALA A 852 -1.04 37.43 49.66
C ALA A 852 0.29 37.86 48.99
N ALA A 853 1.33 38.08 49.80
CA ALA A 853 2.67 38.39 49.31
C ALA A 853 3.25 37.22 48.50
N VAL A 854 3.14 35.99 49.00
CA VAL A 854 3.59 34.78 48.30
C VAL A 854 2.86 34.57 46.97
N ALA A 855 1.54 34.80 46.92
CA ALA A 855 0.78 34.72 45.67
C ALA A 855 1.29 35.72 44.62
N SER A 856 1.53 36.97 45.02
CA SER A 856 2.03 38.03 44.13
C SER A 856 3.44 37.74 43.60
N MET A 857 4.28 37.13 44.44
CA MET A 857 5.62 36.66 44.06
C MET A 857 5.57 35.63 42.92
N LEU A 858 4.68 34.64 43.01
CA LEU A 858 4.59 33.57 42.02
C LEU A 858 4.12 34.08 40.64
N VAL A 859 3.20 35.05 40.61
CA VAL A 859 2.76 35.68 39.36
C VAL A 859 3.94 36.33 38.65
N LYS A 860 4.77 37.09 39.37
CA LYS A 860 5.96 37.72 38.79
C LYS A 860 7.01 36.71 38.35
N VAL A 861 7.18 35.62 39.10
CA VAL A 861 8.07 34.51 38.73
C VAL A 861 7.67 33.89 37.40
N ASP A 862 6.38 33.62 37.17
CA ASP A 862 5.89 33.06 35.90
C ASP A 862 6.08 34.01 34.72
N GLU A 863 5.82 35.30 34.89
CA GLU A 863 6.07 36.32 33.86
C GLU A 863 7.53 36.33 33.39
N TYR A 864 8.49 36.25 34.32
CA TYR A 864 9.91 36.27 33.97
C TYR A 864 10.41 34.96 33.36
N ILE A 865 9.84 33.80 33.72
CA ILE A 865 10.17 32.51 33.10
C ILE A 865 9.78 32.50 31.63
N ASP A 866 8.59 33.01 31.28
CA ASP A 866 8.14 33.10 29.89
C ASP A 866 9.06 34.00 29.06
N LYS A 867 9.46 35.15 29.59
CA LYS A 867 10.44 36.04 28.95
C LYS A 867 11.80 35.36 28.73
N ALA A 868 12.32 34.67 29.74
CA ALA A 868 13.59 33.94 29.65
C ALA A 868 13.56 32.84 28.57
N LEU A 869 12.46 32.08 28.48
CA LEU A 869 12.28 31.04 27.47
C LEU A 869 12.24 31.61 26.05
N LYS A 870 11.48 32.69 25.83
CA LYS A 870 11.40 33.38 24.53
C LYS A 870 12.76 33.93 24.08
N ALA A 871 13.55 34.45 25.01
CA ALA A 871 14.90 34.94 24.74
C ALA A 871 15.87 33.81 24.34
N VAL A 872 15.88 32.69 25.06
CA VAL A 872 16.72 31.53 24.72
C VAL A 872 16.34 30.92 23.37
N LEU A 873 15.04 30.82 23.07
CA LEU A 873 14.56 30.34 21.77
C LEU A 873 15.06 31.20 20.62
N PHE A 874 15.01 32.52 20.77
CA PHE A 874 15.55 33.45 19.77
C PHE A 874 17.06 33.27 19.58
N LEU A 875 17.83 33.16 20.67
CA LEU A 875 19.29 32.94 20.62
C LEU A 875 19.70 31.58 20.04
N ASN A 876 18.82 30.58 20.05
CA ASN A 876 19.07 29.27 19.42
C ASN A 876 18.82 29.27 17.91
N GLY A 877 18.11 30.27 17.38
CA GLY A 877 17.88 30.45 15.96
C GLY A 877 18.98 31.25 15.27
N ASP A 878 18.72 31.59 14.01
CA ASP A 878 19.53 32.60 13.32
C ASP A 878 19.24 33.98 13.93
N ILE A 879 20.23 34.53 14.62
CA ILE A 879 20.15 35.89 15.19
C ILE A 879 20.73 36.95 14.24
N SER A 880 21.20 36.57 13.05
CA SER A 880 21.69 37.54 12.08
C SER A 880 20.55 38.41 11.57
N VAL A 881 20.86 39.67 11.29
CA VAL A 881 19.94 40.62 10.68
C VAL A 881 20.59 41.10 9.39
N TRP A 882 19.93 40.82 8.26
CA TRP A 882 20.46 41.10 6.91
C TRP A 882 21.88 40.54 6.66
N GLY A 883 22.16 39.32 7.12
CA GLY A 883 23.46 38.65 6.97
C GLY A 883 24.58 39.22 7.85
N LYS A 884 24.28 40.17 8.74
CA LYS A 884 25.21 40.68 9.76
C LYS A 884 24.91 40.05 11.11
N SER A 885 25.95 39.64 11.82
CA SER A 885 25.78 39.08 13.16
C SER A 885 25.31 40.16 14.12
N SER A 886 24.17 39.95 14.79
CA SER A 886 23.65 40.90 15.79
C SER A 886 24.47 40.90 17.07
N MET A 887 25.19 39.81 17.35
CA MET A 887 26.06 39.63 18.52
C MET A 887 27.27 38.78 18.13
N GLU A 888 28.35 38.89 18.89
CA GLU A 888 29.51 38.00 18.75
C GLU A 888 29.18 36.61 19.30
N SER A 889 29.65 35.54 18.65
CA SER A 889 29.27 34.16 18.98
C SER A 889 29.52 33.78 20.45
N TYR A 890 30.64 34.22 21.03
CA TYR A 890 30.96 33.94 22.43
C TYR A 890 30.02 34.66 23.42
N LYS A 891 29.38 35.78 23.02
CA LYS A 891 28.38 36.47 23.84
C LYS A 891 27.05 35.71 23.84
N VAL A 892 26.70 35.07 22.73
CA VAL A 892 25.45 34.30 22.60
C VAL A 892 25.40 33.15 23.60
N ASP A 893 26.48 32.38 23.72
CA ASP A 893 26.53 31.25 24.64
C ASP A 893 26.54 31.72 26.10
N SER A 894 27.28 32.78 26.41
CA SER A 894 27.27 33.42 27.74
C SER A 894 25.88 33.96 28.13
N TYR A 895 25.13 34.51 27.17
CA TYR A 895 23.78 35.03 27.43
C TYR A 895 22.79 33.88 27.63
N LYS A 896 22.89 32.81 26.85
CA LYS A 896 22.08 31.59 27.05
C LYS A 896 22.32 30.99 28.43
N GLU A 897 23.56 30.89 28.86
CA GLU A 897 23.92 30.34 30.16
C GLU A 897 23.35 31.21 31.29
N SER A 898 23.56 32.53 31.24
CA SER A 898 23.04 33.48 32.24
C SER A 898 21.50 33.47 32.31
N ILE A 899 20.80 33.41 31.17
CA ILE A 899 19.32 33.38 31.13
C ILE A 899 18.79 32.03 31.60
N LYS A 900 19.50 30.93 31.32
CA LYS A 900 19.14 29.59 31.78
C LYS A 900 19.31 29.45 33.29
N GLU A 901 20.40 29.97 33.85
CA GLU A 901 20.61 30.06 35.30
C GLU A 901 19.51 30.87 35.98
N PHE A 902 19.15 32.02 35.41
CA PHE A 902 18.05 32.84 35.91
C PHE A 902 16.69 32.14 35.89
N LYS A 903 16.36 31.46 34.79
CA LYS A 903 15.14 30.64 34.71
C LYS A 903 15.14 29.54 35.77
N ASN A 904 16.26 28.83 35.95
CA ASN A 904 16.36 27.76 36.95
C ASN A 904 16.20 28.28 38.38
N PHE A 905 16.76 29.46 38.66
CA PHE A 905 16.54 30.15 39.92
C PHE A 905 15.05 30.45 40.14
N LEU A 906 14.37 31.06 39.16
CA LEU A 906 12.94 31.38 39.22
C LEU A 906 12.05 30.14 39.39
N ASP A 907 12.33 29.05 38.67
CA ASP A 907 11.61 27.77 38.83
C ASP A 907 11.75 27.21 40.26
N GLY A 908 12.92 27.39 40.87
CA GLY A 908 13.18 26.97 42.24
C GLY A 908 12.38 27.74 43.30
N LEU A 909 11.89 28.94 42.99
CA LEU A 909 11.07 29.74 43.90
C LEU A 909 9.61 29.28 43.96
N LYS A 910 9.13 28.52 42.96
CA LYS A 910 7.74 28.06 42.87
C LYS A 910 7.31 27.11 44.00
N ILE A 911 8.27 26.49 44.67
CA ILE A 911 8.03 25.54 45.77
C ILE A 911 7.51 26.28 47.03
N PHE A 912 7.83 27.56 47.19
CA PHE A 912 7.47 28.39 48.34
C PHE A 912 6.09 29.04 48.16
N ASN A 913 5.05 28.24 47.98
CA ASN A 913 3.70 28.71 47.62
C ASN A 913 2.73 28.88 48.81
N THR A 914 3.19 28.73 50.04
CA THR A 914 2.41 28.95 51.28
C THR A 914 3.33 29.46 52.39
N GLN A 915 2.80 30.18 53.38
CA GLN A 915 3.60 30.62 54.53
C GLN A 915 4.30 29.47 55.28
N ALA A 916 3.68 28.29 55.39
CA ALA A 916 4.28 27.14 56.07
C ALA A 916 5.57 26.64 55.38
N LYS A 917 5.62 26.70 54.04
CA LYS A 917 6.77 26.24 53.25
C LYS A 917 7.95 27.21 53.31
N LEU A 918 7.73 28.47 53.72
CA LEU A 918 8.81 29.43 53.96
C LEU A 918 9.73 28.99 55.12
N LYS A 919 9.28 28.08 56.01
CA LYS A 919 10.13 27.44 57.04
C LYS A 919 11.40 26.82 56.47
N ASN A 920 11.36 26.39 55.22
CA ASN A 920 12.44 25.69 54.54
C ASN A 920 13.05 26.52 53.38
N PHE A 921 12.95 27.85 53.44
CA PHE A 921 13.56 28.74 52.43
C PHE A 921 15.09 28.62 52.43
N ARG A 922 15.67 28.29 51.27
CA ARG A 922 17.06 27.82 51.14
C ARG A 922 18.03 28.80 50.47
N TYR A 923 17.52 29.84 49.82
CA TYR A 923 18.35 30.77 49.02
C TYR A 923 19.00 31.82 49.93
N THR A 924 20.14 32.34 49.49
CA THR A 924 20.89 33.41 50.13
C THR A 924 20.71 34.74 49.40
N GLU A 925 21.06 35.85 50.06
CA GLU A 925 21.00 37.18 49.44
C GLU A 925 21.93 37.33 48.23
N GLU A 926 23.13 36.74 48.28
CA GLU A 926 24.10 36.79 47.19
C GLU A 926 23.61 36.05 45.94
N GLU A 927 22.86 34.96 46.12
CA GLU A 927 22.28 34.20 45.01
C GLU A 927 21.17 34.96 44.28
N ILE A 928 20.46 35.85 44.98
CA ILE A 928 19.42 36.72 44.42
C ILE A 928 20.06 37.85 43.60
N ASP A 929 21.09 38.51 44.14
CA ASP A 929 21.74 39.65 43.46
C ASP A 929 22.37 39.27 42.11
N LYS A 930 22.91 38.04 42.00
CA LYS A 930 23.51 37.52 40.76
C LYS A 930 22.53 37.49 39.57
N GLN A 931 21.22 37.46 39.83
CA GLN A 931 20.19 37.32 38.81
C GLN A 931 19.87 38.62 38.05
N GLY A 932 20.25 39.78 38.58
CA GLY A 932 19.99 41.09 37.96
C GLY A 932 20.63 41.27 36.59
N THR A 933 21.72 40.55 36.31
CA THR A 933 22.41 40.57 35.00
C THR A 933 21.52 39.98 33.90
N ALA A 934 20.87 38.84 34.16
CA ALA A 934 20.05 38.15 33.16
C ALA A 934 18.84 38.98 32.70
N LEU A 935 18.26 39.79 33.59
CA LEU A 935 17.14 40.69 33.26
C LEU A 935 17.52 41.75 32.20
N LYS A 936 18.74 42.29 32.27
CA LYS A 936 19.25 43.24 31.26
C LYS A 936 19.46 42.55 29.90
N LEU A 937 20.04 41.35 29.91
CA LEU A 937 20.28 40.58 28.69
C LEU A 937 18.99 40.24 27.93
N ILE A 938 17.92 39.89 28.66
CA ILE A 938 16.60 39.62 28.06
C ILE A 938 16.05 40.86 27.35
N ALA A 939 16.19 42.05 27.94
CA ALA A 939 15.72 43.29 27.32
C ALA A 939 16.47 43.62 26.01
N ASP A 940 17.78 43.37 25.97
CA ASP A 940 18.61 43.56 24.77
C ASP A 940 18.20 42.61 23.63
N ILE A 941 17.86 41.35 23.96
CA ILE A 941 17.39 40.35 22.99
C ILE A 941 16.05 40.75 22.38
N ASP A 942 15.12 41.29 23.18
CA ASP A 942 13.82 41.74 22.70
C ASP A 942 13.94 42.87 21.65
N LYS A 943 14.90 43.80 21.82
CA LYS A 943 15.17 44.87 20.84
C LYS A 943 15.65 44.31 19.48
N ILE A 944 16.58 43.34 19.50
CA ILE A 944 17.09 42.69 18.27
C ILE A 944 15.97 41.93 17.57
N LYS A 945 15.14 41.22 18.33
CA LYS A 945 14.01 40.45 17.81
C LYS A 945 12.98 41.34 17.11
N ASP A 946 12.62 42.47 17.73
CA ASP A 946 11.69 43.43 17.15
C ASP A 946 12.23 44.01 15.83
N LEU A 947 13.49 44.45 15.82
CA LEU A 947 14.17 44.93 14.62
C LEU A 947 14.17 43.89 13.50
N LYS A 948 14.59 42.65 13.78
CA LYS A 948 14.65 41.57 12.78
C LYS A 948 13.29 41.34 12.13
N SER A 949 12.25 41.17 12.94
CA SER A 949 10.92 40.81 12.45
C SER A 949 10.30 41.87 11.52
N LYS A 950 10.57 43.16 11.79
CA LYS A 950 9.97 44.27 11.05
C LYS A 950 10.66 44.57 9.72
N ILE A 951 11.90 44.11 9.49
CA ILE A 951 12.68 44.43 8.27
C ILE A 951 13.00 43.21 7.38
N GLU A 952 12.70 42.00 7.85
CA GLU A 952 13.08 40.73 7.20
C GLU A 952 12.61 40.60 5.74
N ALA A 953 11.38 41.03 5.45
CA ALA A 953 10.81 40.95 4.10
C ALA A 953 11.61 41.77 3.06
N ASN A 954 12.00 43.00 3.43
CA ASN A 954 12.76 43.87 2.54
C ASN A 954 14.23 43.46 2.44
N THR A 955 14.86 43.10 3.56
CA THR A 955 16.26 42.65 3.59
C THR A 955 16.49 41.34 2.83
N THR A 956 15.54 40.41 2.87
CA THR A 956 15.57 39.17 2.06
C THR A 956 15.48 39.47 0.57
N TYR A 957 14.53 40.32 0.16
CA TYR A 957 14.39 40.73 -1.25
C TYR A 957 15.67 41.40 -1.77
N LEU A 958 16.20 42.36 -1.00
CA LEU A 958 17.39 43.13 -1.37
C LEU A 958 18.65 42.27 -1.44
N SER A 959 18.77 41.24 -0.59
CA SER A 959 19.90 40.30 -0.65
C SER A 959 19.91 39.47 -1.93
N GLY A 960 18.74 39.03 -2.41
CA GLY A 960 18.62 38.38 -3.71
C GLY A 960 18.89 39.34 -4.88
N ALA A 961 18.36 40.57 -4.78
CA ALA A 961 18.56 41.62 -5.76
C ALA A 961 20.04 42.01 -5.95
N GLU A 962 20.81 42.08 -4.86
CA GLU A 962 22.25 42.39 -4.86
C GLU A 962 23.12 41.36 -5.59
N ILE A 963 22.72 40.09 -5.58
CA ILE A 963 23.42 39.04 -6.34
C ILE A 963 23.22 39.24 -7.85
N VAL A 964 22.07 39.80 -8.23
CA VAL A 964 21.56 39.83 -9.60
C VAL A 964 21.92 41.12 -10.34
N LEU A 965 21.93 42.27 -9.65
CA LEU A 965 22.21 43.58 -10.22
C LEU A 965 23.61 44.06 -9.83
N LYS A 966 24.50 44.22 -10.82
CA LYS A 966 25.86 44.76 -10.66
C LYS A 966 25.94 46.28 -10.84
N ASP A 967 24.83 46.99 -10.66
CA ASP A 967 24.84 48.45 -10.72
C ASP A 967 25.56 49.02 -9.49
N GLN A 968 26.73 49.60 -9.73
CA GLN A 968 27.63 50.04 -8.66
C GLN A 968 26.97 51.10 -7.77
N ALA A 969 26.15 52.00 -8.34
CA ALA A 969 25.50 53.07 -7.58
C ALA A 969 24.39 52.52 -6.67
N TRP A 970 23.62 51.53 -7.13
CA TRP A 970 22.60 50.88 -6.31
C TRP A 970 23.23 49.98 -5.22
N VAL A 971 24.29 49.23 -5.55
CA VAL A 971 25.02 48.38 -4.60
C VAL A 971 25.69 49.23 -3.49
N GLU A 972 26.21 50.41 -3.81
CA GLU A 972 26.74 51.35 -2.81
C GLU A 972 25.66 51.82 -1.81
N LYS A 973 24.43 52.07 -2.28
CA LYS A 973 23.29 52.39 -1.40
C LYS A 973 22.90 51.21 -0.51
N VAL A 974 22.91 49.98 -1.02
CA VAL A 974 22.70 48.75 -0.22
C VAL A 974 23.75 48.64 0.87
N ASN A 975 25.02 48.82 0.53
CA ASN A 975 26.13 48.75 1.48
C ASN A 975 26.08 49.86 2.54
N ALA A 976 25.63 51.07 2.19
CA ALA A 976 25.42 52.15 3.14
C ALA A 976 24.35 51.80 4.20
N LEU A 977 23.22 51.20 3.78
CA LEU A 977 22.19 50.75 4.72
C LEU A 977 22.64 49.56 5.56
N LYS A 978 23.42 48.62 5.00
CA LYS A 978 24.04 47.53 5.77
C LYS A 978 25.02 48.05 6.83
N LEU A 979 25.79 49.10 6.54
CA LEU A 979 26.69 49.73 7.50
C LEU A 979 25.92 50.47 8.61
N LYS A 980 24.82 51.14 8.26
CA LYS A 980 23.91 51.78 9.22
C LYS A 980 23.30 50.75 10.18
N LEU A 981 22.86 49.60 9.66
CA LEU A 981 22.39 48.47 10.47
C LEU A 981 23.49 47.90 11.37
N GLU A 982 24.68 47.65 10.84
CA GLU A 982 25.80 47.12 11.63
C GLU A 982 26.19 48.05 12.78
N THR A 983 26.11 49.37 12.56
CA THR A 983 26.37 50.38 13.59
C THR A 983 25.30 50.34 14.69
N ALA A 984 24.03 50.19 14.32
CA ALA A 984 22.92 50.07 15.28
C ALA A 984 23.01 48.76 16.10
N LEU A 985 23.39 47.64 15.48
CA LEU A 985 23.57 46.36 16.18
C LEU A 985 24.74 46.37 17.18
N LYS A 986 25.73 47.26 17.01
CA LYS A 986 26.82 47.48 17.99
C LYS A 986 26.38 48.30 19.21
N ASN A 987 25.28 49.06 19.10
CA ASN A 987 24.72 49.85 20.20
C ASN A 987 23.19 49.73 20.22
N LEU A 988 22.69 48.69 20.88
CA LEU A 988 21.27 48.34 20.89
C LEU A 988 20.36 49.41 21.51
N ASP A 989 20.91 50.36 22.29
CA ASP A 989 20.15 51.49 22.82
C ASP A 989 19.74 52.50 21.74
N THR A 990 20.34 52.43 20.56
CA THR A 990 19.95 53.24 19.39
C THR A 990 18.79 52.63 18.58
N ILE A 991 18.38 51.41 18.91
CA ILE A 991 17.29 50.70 18.23
C ILE A 991 15.99 50.93 19.00
N ASP A 992 15.24 51.94 18.56
CA ASP A 992 13.88 52.22 19.01
C ASP A 992 12.86 52.04 17.86
N GLU A 993 11.57 52.23 18.15
CA GLU A 993 10.51 52.06 17.16
C GLU A 993 10.65 53.05 15.98
N ASP A 994 11.14 54.26 16.24
CA ASP A 994 11.33 55.28 15.22
C ASP A 994 12.47 54.90 14.27
N PHE A 995 13.59 54.40 14.78
CA PHE A 995 14.69 53.87 13.99
C PHE A 995 14.20 52.73 13.08
N ILE A 996 13.45 51.75 13.62
CA ILE A 996 12.96 50.61 12.84
C ILE A 996 12.03 51.07 11.71
N ARG A 997 11.12 52.01 11.99
CA ARG A 997 10.18 52.55 10.99
C ARG A 997 10.92 53.26 9.86
N VAL A 998 11.87 54.14 10.20
CA VAL A 998 12.66 54.91 9.22
C VAL A 998 13.52 53.96 8.38
N PHE A 999 14.23 53.03 9.02
CA PHE A 999 15.11 52.09 8.34
C PHE A 999 14.35 51.18 7.37
N ASN A 1000 13.16 50.66 7.76
CA ASN A 1000 12.36 49.83 6.87
C ASN A 1000 11.83 50.59 5.64
N SER A 1001 11.51 51.88 5.80
CA SER A 1001 11.12 52.76 4.71
C SER A 1001 12.26 52.96 3.70
N GLU A 1002 13.48 53.19 4.20
CA GLU A 1002 14.69 53.29 3.36
C GLU A 1002 14.94 51.99 2.55
N LEU A 1003 14.75 50.82 3.18
CA LEU A 1003 14.84 49.52 2.48
C LEU A 1003 13.78 49.36 1.39
N SER A 1004 12.54 49.79 1.65
CA SER A 1004 11.46 49.75 0.66
C SER A 1004 11.76 50.64 -0.54
N GLY A 1005 12.27 51.86 -0.30
CA GLY A 1005 12.68 52.76 -1.38
C GLY A 1005 13.76 52.15 -2.28
N LEU A 1006 14.74 51.46 -1.67
CA LEU A 1006 15.81 50.79 -2.42
C LEU A 1006 15.30 49.59 -3.24
N LYS A 1007 14.29 48.88 -2.72
CA LYS A 1007 13.61 47.80 -3.43
C LYS A 1007 12.86 48.31 -4.66
N ASP A 1008 12.17 49.45 -4.56
CA ASP A 1008 11.48 50.04 -5.71
C ASP A 1008 12.46 50.56 -6.78
N GLU A 1009 13.59 51.14 -6.36
CA GLU A 1009 14.67 51.51 -7.27
C GLU A 1009 15.18 50.29 -8.07
N TYR A 1010 15.42 49.16 -7.39
CA TYR A 1010 15.81 47.91 -8.05
C TYR A 1010 14.78 47.43 -9.08
N ARG A 1011 13.48 47.43 -8.71
CA ARG A 1011 12.40 46.98 -9.61
C ARG A 1011 12.41 47.76 -10.91
N ASN A 1012 12.56 49.08 -10.83
CA ASN A 1012 12.60 49.95 -12.00
C ASN A 1012 13.83 49.65 -12.87
N VAL A 1013 15.02 49.55 -12.27
CA VAL A 1013 16.26 49.23 -13.00
C VAL A 1013 16.18 47.85 -13.67
N TYR A 1014 15.66 46.84 -12.97
CA TYR A 1014 15.52 45.49 -13.49
C TYR A 1014 14.54 45.43 -14.67
N MET A 1015 13.39 46.11 -14.58
CA MET A 1015 12.41 46.17 -15.67
C MET A 1015 13.00 46.80 -16.93
N GLU A 1016 13.76 47.88 -16.80
CA GLU A 1016 14.45 48.54 -17.90
C GLU A 1016 15.52 47.62 -18.54
N LEU A 1017 16.31 46.93 -17.72
CA LEU A 1017 17.30 45.97 -18.21
C LEU A 1017 16.64 44.78 -18.90
N HIS A 1018 15.53 44.27 -18.37
CA HIS A 1018 14.77 43.18 -18.98
C HIS A 1018 14.24 43.60 -20.36
N LYS A 1019 13.64 44.79 -20.47
CA LYS A 1019 13.15 45.35 -21.73
C LYS A 1019 14.26 45.53 -22.78
N LYS A 1020 15.48 45.86 -22.36
CA LYS A 1020 16.63 46.00 -23.27
C LYS A 1020 17.17 44.66 -23.81
N HIS A 1021 16.98 43.55 -23.09
CA HIS A 1021 17.63 42.26 -23.37
C HIS A 1021 16.66 41.12 -23.72
N ARG A 1022 15.35 41.40 -23.78
CA ARG A 1022 14.33 40.43 -24.17
C ARG A 1022 13.46 41.02 -25.27
N LEU A 1023 13.20 40.21 -26.30
CA LEU A 1023 12.28 40.62 -27.35
C LEU A 1023 10.87 40.76 -26.76
N ASP A 1024 10.25 41.89 -27.05
CA ASP A 1024 8.82 42.08 -26.87
C ASP A 1024 8.05 41.34 -27.97
N LEU A 1025 6.72 41.44 -27.95
CA LEU A 1025 5.86 40.77 -28.93
C LEU A 1025 6.17 41.21 -30.37
N ASN A 1026 6.50 42.48 -30.59
CA ASN A 1026 6.82 43.01 -31.91
C ASN A 1026 8.18 42.51 -32.40
N GLY A 1027 9.19 42.49 -31.52
CA GLY A 1027 10.51 41.95 -31.80
C GLY A 1027 10.49 40.44 -32.09
N ASP A 1028 9.65 39.66 -31.39
CA ASP A 1028 9.46 38.23 -31.68
C ASP A 1028 8.83 38.00 -33.06
N ASN A 1029 7.84 38.82 -33.44
CA ASN A 1029 7.23 38.77 -34.76
C ASN A 1029 8.21 39.20 -35.86
N ALA A 1030 9.03 40.22 -35.63
CA ALA A 1030 10.08 40.63 -36.56
C ALA A 1030 11.13 39.52 -36.74
N LYS A 1031 11.59 38.88 -35.64
CA LYS A 1031 12.48 37.72 -35.70
C LYS A 1031 11.90 36.58 -36.55
N LYS A 1032 10.61 36.24 -36.37
CA LYS A 1032 9.92 35.23 -37.19
C LYS A 1032 9.90 35.60 -38.67
N LYS A 1033 9.62 36.86 -38.99
CA LYS A 1033 9.61 37.37 -40.37
C LYS A 1033 10.99 37.23 -41.04
N VAL A 1034 12.07 37.58 -40.32
CA VAL A 1034 13.45 37.39 -40.81
C VAL A 1034 13.77 35.92 -41.04
N MET A 1035 13.43 35.04 -40.09
CA MET A 1035 13.67 33.60 -40.22
C MET A 1035 12.90 32.95 -41.38
N GLN A 1036 11.76 33.55 -41.76
CA GLN A 1036 10.91 33.11 -42.87
C GLN A 1036 11.19 33.87 -44.17
N SER A 1037 12.14 34.82 -44.20
CA SER A 1037 12.41 35.60 -45.40
C SER A 1037 12.89 34.73 -46.56
N LYS A 1038 12.54 35.13 -47.78
CA LYS A 1038 12.86 34.40 -49.00
C LYS A 1038 14.38 34.35 -49.21
N GLU A 1039 15.04 35.47 -48.94
CA GLU A 1039 16.47 35.71 -49.07
C GLU A 1039 17.27 34.80 -48.11
N PHE A 1040 16.87 34.73 -46.84
CA PHE A 1040 17.53 33.86 -45.85
C PHE A 1040 17.33 32.37 -46.16
N ASN A 1041 16.15 31.99 -46.64
CA ASN A 1041 15.87 30.60 -47.05
C ASN A 1041 16.63 30.21 -48.33
N ASN A 1042 16.78 31.13 -49.29
CA ASN A 1042 17.60 30.91 -50.48
C ASN A 1042 19.08 30.76 -50.11
N LEU A 1043 19.63 31.60 -49.21
CA LEU A 1043 20.98 31.43 -48.68
C LEU A 1043 21.22 30.06 -48.05
N LYS A 1044 20.26 29.55 -47.26
CA LYS A 1044 20.34 28.19 -46.69
C LYS A 1044 20.37 27.09 -47.74
N LYS A 1045 19.75 27.28 -48.90
CA LYS A 1045 19.77 26.28 -49.99
C LYS A 1045 21.06 26.34 -50.80
N LEU A 1046 21.64 27.53 -50.96
CA LEU A 1046 22.90 27.72 -51.68
C LEU A 1046 24.09 27.06 -50.99
N THR A 1047 24.02 26.76 -49.69
CA THR A 1047 25.07 25.99 -48.99
C THR A 1047 25.29 24.59 -49.56
N ALA A 1048 24.36 24.06 -50.36
CA ALA A 1048 24.52 22.81 -51.10
C ALA A 1048 25.42 22.94 -52.35
N ILE A 1049 25.93 24.14 -52.65
CA ILE A 1049 26.95 24.36 -53.67
C ILE A 1049 28.33 24.09 -53.07
N ASP A 1050 29.08 23.17 -53.67
CA ASP A 1050 30.34 22.63 -53.16
C ASP A 1050 31.49 23.66 -53.30
N ASP A 1051 32.26 23.84 -52.23
CA ASP A 1051 33.62 24.42 -52.18
C ASP A 1051 33.84 25.89 -52.61
N ILE A 1052 32.80 26.65 -52.96
CA ILE A 1052 32.96 28.05 -53.43
C ILE A 1052 32.33 29.14 -52.57
N LEU A 1053 31.43 28.80 -51.64
CA LEU A 1053 30.71 29.78 -50.82
C LEU A 1053 31.22 29.83 -49.37
N PRO A 1054 31.41 31.03 -48.78
CA PRO A 1054 31.89 31.18 -47.41
C PRO A 1054 30.75 30.94 -46.38
N VAL A 1055 30.34 29.68 -46.19
CA VAL A 1055 29.20 29.26 -45.33
C VAL A 1055 29.33 29.73 -43.88
N VAL A 1056 30.55 29.92 -43.37
CA VAL A 1056 30.83 30.39 -42.00
C VAL A 1056 30.12 31.72 -41.69
N LYS A 1057 30.01 32.63 -42.68
CA LYS A 1057 29.33 33.92 -42.50
C LYS A 1057 27.82 33.75 -42.25
N LEU A 1058 27.17 32.82 -42.95
CA LEU A 1058 25.74 32.50 -42.77
C LEU A 1058 25.48 31.82 -41.43
N ASN A 1059 26.37 30.91 -41.01
CA ASN A 1059 26.30 30.27 -39.69
C ASN A 1059 26.41 31.31 -38.57
N GLY A 1060 27.27 32.32 -38.74
CA GLY A 1060 27.36 33.45 -37.80
C GLY A 1060 26.04 34.24 -37.67
N ILE A 1061 25.29 34.43 -38.75
CA ILE A 1061 23.95 35.05 -38.70
C ILE A 1061 22.95 34.15 -37.97
N GLN A 1062 22.94 32.85 -38.25
CA GLN A 1062 22.06 31.90 -37.57
C GLN A 1062 22.31 31.86 -36.06
N GLU A 1063 23.57 31.95 -35.65
CA GLU A 1063 23.96 32.04 -34.24
C GLU A 1063 23.53 33.36 -33.60
N LYS A 1064 23.64 34.50 -34.31
CA LYS A 1064 23.11 35.79 -33.83
C LYS A 1064 21.59 35.72 -33.59
N ILE A 1065 20.82 35.12 -34.50
CA ILE A 1065 19.36 34.96 -34.39
C ILE A 1065 18.99 34.05 -33.20
N SER A 1066 19.72 32.95 -32.99
CA SER A 1066 19.41 31.99 -31.93
C SER A 1066 19.65 32.54 -30.52
N ARG A 1067 20.60 33.48 -30.37
CA ARG A 1067 20.92 34.17 -29.10
C ARG A 1067 19.83 35.14 -28.65
N LEU A 1068 18.94 35.60 -29.53
CA LEU A 1068 17.83 36.51 -29.19
C LEU A 1068 16.72 35.76 -28.43
N ARG A 1069 16.52 36.08 -27.15
CA ARG A 1069 15.47 35.47 -26.28
C ARG A 1069 14.25 36.37 -26.14
N THR A 1070 13.06 35.77 -26.17
CA THR A 1070 11.76 36.47 -26.08
C THR A 1070 11.17 36.38 -24.67
N CYS A 1071 10.65 37.48 -24.13
CA CYS A 1071 9.88 37.50 -22.88
C CYS A 1071 9.09 38.80 -22.76
N TYR A 1072 7.76 38.74 -22.88
CA TYR A 1072 6.85 39.89 -22.82
C TYR A 1072 5.80 39.80 -21.69
N ASN A 1073 5.86 38.77 -20.85
CA ASN A 1073 4.86 38.51 -19.78
C ASN A 1073 5.19 39.18 -18.44
N LEU A 1074 6.39 39.75 -18.26
CA LEU A 1074 6.82 40.34 -16.99
C LEU A 1074 6.08 41.65 -16.70
N THR A 1075 5.46 41.75 -15.52
CA THR A 1075 4.83 42.98 -15.02
C THR A 1075 5.53 43.53 -13.77
N GLN A 1076 5.23 44.79 -13.42
CA GLN A 1076 5.79 45.42 -12.22
C GLN A 1076 5.30 44.75 -10.93
N GLN A 1077 4.08 44.19 -10.94
CA GLN A 1077 3.49 43.49 -9.79
C GLN A 1077 4.19 42.16 -9.50
N ASP A 1078 4.62 41.44 -10.54
CA ASP A 1078 5.40 40.20 -10.38
C ASP A 1078 6.69 40.42 -9.58
N MET A 1079 7.26 41.63 -9.70
CA MET A 1079 8.51 42.02 -9.04
C MET A 1079 8.30 42.53 -7.60
N GLU A 1080 7.08 42.54 -7.07
CA GLU A 1080 6.82 42.98 -5.70
C GLU A 1080 7.25 41.92 -4.67
N GLY A 1081 7.08 40.64 -5.00
CA GLY A 1081 7.49 39.51 -4.16
C GLY A 1081 8.72 38.74 -4.68
N LYS A 1082 9.17 39.01 -5.91
CA LYS A 1082 10.27 38.29 -6.58
C LYS A 1082 11.31 39.28 -7.11
N PHE A 1083 12.59 39.04 -6.83
CA PHE A 1083 13.67 39.89 -7.33
C PHE A 1083 14.13 39.50 -8.75
N MET A 1084 13.64 38.40 -9.32
CA MET A 1084 13.91 38.01 -10.71
C MET A 1084 12.61 37.69 -11.45
N CYS A 1085 12.62 37.88 -12.77
CA CYS A 1085 11.50 37.57 -13.65
C CYS A 1085 11.11 36.09 -13.52
N PRO A 1086 9.88 35.78 -13.08
CA PRO A 1086 9.45 34.40 -12.88
C PRO A 1086 9.29 33.63 -14.19
N HIS A 1087 9.16 34.32 -15.32
CA HIS A 1087 8.89 33.70 -16.62
C HIS A 1087 10.15 33.29 -17.39
N CYS A 1088 11.21 34.11 -17.35
CA CYS A 1088 12.44 33.86 -18.12
C CYS A 1088 13.72 33.85 -17.29
N GLN A 1089 13.62 34.09 -15.97
CA GLN A 1089 14.74 34.09 -15.02
C GLN A 1089 15.91 34.96 -15.51
N PHE A 1090 15.61 36.13 -16.08
CA PHE A 1090 16.63 37.03 -16.61
C PHE A 1090 17.59 37.49 -15.51
N ASN A 1091 18.87 37.26 -15.72
CA ASN A 1091 19.92 37.72 -14.84
C ASN A 1091 20.72 38.85 -15.52
N PRO A 1092 20.59 40.11 -15.08
CA PRO A 1092 21.35 41.24 -15.63
C PRO A 1092 22.86 41.16 -15.41
N SER A 1093 23.33 40.31 -14.49
CA SER A 1093 24.76 40.11 -14.26
C SER A 1093 25.46 39.19 -15.27
N GLU A 1094 24.67 38.47 -16.09
CA GLU A 1094 25.14 37.65 -17.21
C GLU A 1094 25.34 38.50 -18.47
N ASN A 1095 26.33 38.15 -19.28
CA ASN A 1095 26.74 38.92 -20.46
C ASN A 1095 25.76 38.70 -21.63
N ASN A 1096 24.53 39.23 -21.48
CA ASN A 1096 23.48 39.19 -22.48
C ASN A 1096 23.61 40.41 -23.40
N GLN A 1097 23.55 40.22 -24.72
CA GLN A 1097 23.57 41.35 -25.66
C GLN A 1097 22.19 42.02 -25.72
N PRO A 1098 22.11 43.37 -25.82
CA PRO A 1098 20.86 44.07 -26.06
C PRO A 1098 20.20 43.56 -27.34
N VAL A 1099 18.86 43.45 -27.34
CA VAL A 1099 18.11 42.90 -28.49
C VAL A 1099 17.69 43.98 -29.49
N HIS A 1100 17.70 45.25 -29.09
CA HIS A 1100 17.26 46.38 -29.90
C HIS A 1100 18.28 46.71 -31.00
N GLY A 1101 17.82 46.82 -32.26
CA GLY A 1101 18.67 47.10 -33.44
C GLY A 1101 19.47 45.91 -33.96
N VAL A 1102 19.46 44.76 -33.27
CA VAL A 1102 20.17 43.55 -33.72
C VAL A 1102 19.47 42.86 -34.89
N LEU A 1103 18.13 42.90 -34.92
CA LEU A 1103 17.35 42.33 -36.03
C LEU A 1103 17.55 43.11 -37.34
N ASP A 1104 17.60 44.44 -37.29
CA ASP A 1104 17.86 45.28 -38.46
C ASP A 1104 19.26 45.00 -39.03
N GLY A 1105 20.27 44.88 -38.16
CA GLY A 1105 21.63 44.51 -38.58
C GLY A 1105 21.74 43.07 -39.11
N ILE A 1106 20.87 42.15 -38.65
CA ILE A 1106 20.77 40.79 -39.20
C ILE A 1106 20.15 40.82 -40.60
N GLU A 1107 19.12 41.64 -40.84
CA GLU A 1107 18.53 41.83 -42.16
C GLU A 1107 19.57 42.42 -43.15
N ASP A 1108 20.31 43.45 -42.74
CA ASP A 1108 21.40 44.02 -43.54
C ASP A 1108 22.54 43.01 -43.82
N ASP A 1109 22.90 42.19 -42.83
CA ASP A 1109 23.91 41.14 -42.97
C ASP A 1109 23.43 40.05 -43.97
N ILE A 1110 22.14 39.67 -43.92
CA ILE A 1110 21.52 38.72 -44.87
C ILE A 1110 21.60 39.28 -46.29
N ASP A 1111 21.20 40.53 -46.49
CA ASP A 1111 21.23 41.20 -47.80
C ASP A 1111 22.66 41.31 -48.35
N ARG A 1112 23.64 41.60 -47.48
CA ARG A 1112 25.05 41.66 -47.87
C ARG A 1112 25.58 40.29 -48.30
N ILE A 1113 25.30 39.24 -47.52
CA ILE A 1113 25.72 37.87 -47.89
C ILE A 1113 25.03 37.42 -49.17
N TYR A 1114 23.74 37.74 -49.34
CA TYR A 1114 23.00 37.40 -50.56
C TYR A 1114 23.65 38.00 -51.81
N LYS A 1115 24.03 39.28 -51.75
CA LYS A 1115 24.76 39.95 -52.85
C LYS A 1115 26.15 39.37 -53.05
N GLU A 1116 26.90 39.15 -51.98
CA GLU A 1116 28.26 38.57 -52.03
C GLU A 1116 28.25 37.18 -52.69
N TRP A 1117 27.36 36.29 -52.27
CA TRP A 1117 27.27 34.93 -52.80
C TRP A 1117 26.76 34.91 -54.24
N THR A 1118 25.85 35.83 -54.60
CA THR A 1118 25.45 36.02 -56.00
C THR A 1118 26.65 36.35 -56.87
N GLU A 1119 27.48 37.31 -56.45
CA GLU A 1119 28.65 37.75 -57.22
C GLU A 1119 29.71 36.64 -57.33
N ILE A 1120 29.95 35.89 -56.25
CA ILE A 1120 30.87 34.74 -56.27
C ILE A 1120 30.41 33.71 -57.30
N ILE A 1121 29.13 33.31 -57.27
CA ILE A 1121 28.60 32.32 -58.22
C ILE A 1121 28.65 32.85 -59.65
N VAL A 1122 28.26 34.10 -59.90
CA VAL A 1122 28.32 34.71 -61.23
C VAL A 1122 29.75 34.74 -61.75
N THR A 1123 30.71 35.24 -60.95
CA THR A 1123 32.11 35.36 -61.35
C THR A 1123 32.73 33.99 -61.64
N SER A 1124 32.43 32.98 -60.83
CA SER A 1124 32.95 31.64 -61.05
C SER A 1124 32.34 30.93 -62.26
N VAL A 1125 31.08 31.20 -62.60
CA VAL A 1125 30.45 30.68 -63.83
C VAL A 1125 30.93 31.44 -65.08
N GLU A 1126 31.24 32.73 -64.94
CA GLU A 1126 31.80 33.58 -66.01
C GLU A 1126 33.27 33.28 -66.34
N ASP A 1127 33.98 32.54 -65.47
CA ASP A 1127 35.35 32.11 -65.74
C ASP A 1127 35.43 31.43 -67.12
N PRO A 1128 36.34 31.86 -68.02
CA PRO A 1128 36.42 31.33 -69.38
C PRO A 1128 36.50 29.81 -69.46
N MET A 1129 37.19 29.14 -68.53
CA MET A 1129 37.31 27.67 -68.51
C MET A 1129 36.02 26.96 -68.07
N VAL A 1130 35.19 27.63 -67.25
CA VAL A 1130 33.92 27.11 -66.76
C VAL A 1130 32.78 27.43 -67.73
N LYS A 1131 32.82 28.63 -68.34
CA LYS A 1131 31.82 29.13 -69.27
C LYS A 1131 31.71 28.28 -70.54
N GLU A 1132 32.84 27.76 -71.04
CA GLU A 1132 32.86 26.83 -72.16
C GLU A 1132 32.14 25.51 -71.85
N ASN A 1133 32.09 25.10 -70.57
CA ASN A 1133 31.45 23.87 -70.12
C ASN A 1133 29.92 23.97 -69.97
N ILE A 1134 29.34 25.18 -70.04
CA ILE A 1134 27.89 25.39 -69.95
C ILE A 1134 27.15 24.64 -71.07
N ALA A 1135 27.73 24.57 -72.27
CA ALA A 1135 27.16 23.84 -73.40
C ALA A 1135 27.00 22.32 -73.14
N PHE A 1136 27.66 21.77 -72.13
CA PHE A 1136 27.63 20.34 -71.78
C PHE A 1136 26.69 20.02 -70.60
N LEU A 1137 26.01 21.01 -70.03
CA LEU A 1137 24.95 20.80 -69.04
C LEU A 1137 23.64 20.33 -69.70
N LYS A 1138 22.70 19.81 -68.92
CA LYS A 1138 21.33 19.50 -69.42
C LYS A 1138 20.58 20.79 -69.75
N SER A 1139 19.65 20.75 -70.71
CA SER A 1139 18.91 21.93 -71.20
C SER A 1139 18.22 22.73 -70.07
N GLU A 1140 17.65 22.06 -69.08
CA GLU A 1140 17.03 22.71 -67.92
C GLU A 1140 18.05 23.47 -67.05
N GLN A 1141 19.26 22.92 -66.88
CA GLN A 1141 20.34 23.57 -66.12
C GLN A 1141 20.92 24.74 -66.93
N GLN A 1142 21.12 24.56 -68.24
CA GLN A 1142 21.58 25.63 -69.13
C GLN A 1142 20.66 26.85 -69.07
N ASN A 1143 19.33 26.63 -69.10
CA ASN A 1143 18.37 27.73 -69.05
C ASN A 1143 18.48 28.56 -67.76
N VAL A 1144 18.63 27.91 -66.60
CA VAL A 1144 18.71 28.62 -65.32
C VAL A 1144 20.08 29.30 -65.15
N ILE A 1145 21.17 28.68 -65.60
CA ILE A 1145 22.52 29.27 -65.55
C ILE A 1145 22.68 30.42 -66.56
N ASN A 1146 22.16 30.30 -67.78
CA ASN A 1146 22.19 31.40 -68.76
C ASN A 1146 21.34 32.58 -68.26
N LYS A 1147 20.18 32.31 -67.65
CA LYS A 1147 19.35 33.36 -67.05
C LYS A 1147 20.06 34.06 -65.88
N LEU A 1148 20.84 33.34 -65.08
CA LEU A 1148 21.72 33.93 -64.06
C LEU A 1148 22.74 34.88 -64.71
N LEU A 1149 23.41 34.46 -65.80
CA LEU A 1149 24.41 35.28 -66.49
C LEU A 1149 23.80 36.52 -67.17
N GLU A 1150 22.61 36.39 -67.76
CA GLU A 1150 21.90 37.51 -68.38
C GLU A 1150 21.43 38.55 -67.36
N THR A 1151 20.85 38.08 -66.25
CA THR A 1151 20.24 38.97 -65.25
C THR A 1151 21.20 39.41 -64.16
N ARG A 1152 22.34 38.71 -64.01
CA ARG A 1152 23.27 38.81 -62.87
C ARG A 1152 22.57 38.76 -61.52
N ARG A 1153 21.48 37.99 -61.44
CA ARG A 1153 20.67 37.82 -60.23
C ARG A 1153 20.37 36.35 -60.04
N LEU A 1154 20.45 35.89 -58.79
CA LEU A 1154 20.01 34.56 -58.42
C LEU A 1154 18.53 34.33 -58.79
N PRO A 1155 18.14 33.09 -59.15
CA PRO A 1155 16.74 32.75 -59.37
C PRO A 1155 15.88 33.07 -58.13
N ASP A 1156 14.63 33.44 -58.36
CA ASP A 1156 13.67 33.70 -57.29
C ASP A 1156 13.55 32.53 -56.31
N ALA A 1157 13.60 31.30 -56.82
CA ALA A 1157 13.69 30.09 -56.01
C ALA A 1157 14.95 29.31 -56.39
N ILE A 1158 15.81 29.07 -55.40
CA ILE A 1158 16.95 28.17 -55.57
C ILE A 1158 16.42 26.73 -55.55
N ASP A 1159 16.51 26.05 -56.69
CA ASP A 1159 16.06 24.67 -56.88
C ASP A 1159 17.25 23.72 -57.16
N GLY A 1160 16.95 22.42 -57.21
CA GLY A 1160 17.97 21.40 -57.42
C GLY A 1160 18.65 21.48 -58.79
N ASN A 1161 17.96 22.02 -59.80
CA ASN A 1161 18.52 22.21 -61.14
C ASN A 1161 19.57 23.32 -61.15
N PHE A 1162 19.34 24.42 -60.43
CA PHE A 1162 20.33 25.48 -60.24
C PHE A 1162 21.57 24.99 -59.47
N ILE A 1163 21.36 24.36 -58.30
CA ILE A 1163 22.47 23.88 -57.44
C ILE A 1163 23.31 22.83 -58.18
N SER A 1164 22.66 21.82 -58.78
CA SER A 1164 23.37 20.78 -59.54
C SER A 1164 24.06 21.34 -60.78
N GLY A 1165 23.47 22.34 -61.45
CA GLY A 1165 24.09 23.05 -62.57
C GLY A 1165 25.41 23.73 -62.16
N VAL A 1166 25.39 24.52 -61.08
CA VAL A 1166 26.60 25.19 -60.57
C VAL A 1166 27.64 24.14 -60.11
N ASN A 1167 27.27 23.14 -59.32
CA ASN A 1167 28.22 22.10 -58.86
C ASN A 1167 28.85 21.31 -60.01
N THR A 1168 28.08 21.01 -61.06
CA THR A 1168 28.59 20.27 -62.22
C THR A 1168 29.61 21.09 -63.00
N LEU A 1169 29.40 22.40 -63.11
CA LEU A 1169 30.35 23.33 -63.73
C LEU A 1169 31.66 23.42 -62.92
N MET A 1170 31.55 23.48 -61.59
CA MET A 1170 32.71 23.63 -60.70
C MET A 1170 33.58 22.38 -60.59
N LYS A 1171 33.00 21.18 -60.79
CA LYS A 1171 33.75 19.91 -60.77
C LYS A 1171 34.64 19.71 -62.01
N GLY A 1172 34.46 20.55 -63.04
CA GLY A 1172 35.13 20.43 -64.34
C GLY A 1172 34.51 19.31 -65.18
N LEU A 1173 34.25 19.58 -66.46
CA LEU A 1173 33.74 18.57 -67.41
C LEU A 1173 34.82 18.27 -68.45
N GLU A 1174 35.05 16.99 -68.73
CA GLU A 1174 36.00 16.54 -69.73
C GLU A 1174 35.28 16.14 -71.01
N LYS A 1175 35.50 16.93 -72.06
CA LYS A 1175 34.95 16.66 -73.38
C LYS A 1175 35.69 15.51 -74.05
N VAL A 1176 34.94 14.54 -74.56
CA VAL A 1176 35.47 13.48 -75.43
C VAL A 1176 34.66 13.48 -76.71
N GLU A 1177 35.26 13.98 -77.79
CA GLU A 1177 34.64 13.97 -79.12
C GLU A 1177 34.90 12.62 -79.78
N VAL A 1178 33.85 11.99 -80.28
CA VAL A 1178 33.89 10.69 -80.94
C VAL A 1178 33.33 10.85 -82.34
N LEU A 1179 34.17 10.64 -83.36
CA LEU A 1179 33.71 10.62 -84.74
C LEU A 1179 32.91 9.33 -84.99
N VAL A 1180 31.74 9.44 -85.64
CA VAL A 1180 30.89 8.28 -85.91
C VAL A 1180 31.63 7.20 -86.73
N GLU A 1181 32.56 7.58 -87.60
CA GLU A 1181 33.39 6.63 -88.35
C GLU A 1181 34.38 5.85 -87.48
N ASP A 1182 35.01 6.48 -86.49
CA ASP A 1182 35.97 5.82 -85.60
C ASP A 1182 35.28 4.85 -84.64
N MET A 1183 34.09 5.25 -84.16
CA MET A 1183 33.21 4.36 -83.40
C MET A 1183 32.75 3.17 -84.26
N LYS A 1184 32.39 3.41 -85.53
CA LYS A 1184 32.03 2.34 -86.47
C LYS A 1184 33.20 1.39 -86.73
N LYS A 1185 34.42 1.89 -86.93
CA LYS A 1185 35.63 1.05 -87.08
C LYS A 1185 35.93 0.24 -85.82
N ALA A 1186 35.87 0.87 -84.65
CA ALA A 1186 36.15 0.22 -83.36
C ALA A 1186 35.19 -0.92 -83.05
N ILE A 1187 33.92 -0.79 -83.45
CA ILE A 1187 32.89 -1.81 -83.22
C ILE A 1187 32.90 -2.88 -84.34
N SER A 1188 33.15 -2.51 -85.60
CA SER A 1188 33.03 -3.41 -86.76
C SER A 1188 34.28 -4.29 -86.99
N GLY A 1189 35.50 -3.79 -86.77
CA GLY A 1189 36.75 -4.52 -87.09
C GLY A 1189 36.90 -4.93 -88.57
N ASP A 1190 37.89 -5.79 -88.89
CA ASP A 1190 38.23 -6.20 -90.27
C ASP A 1190 37.39 -7.39 -90.83
N GLY A 1191 36.26 -7.75 -90.20
CA GLY A 1191 35.41 -8.88 -90.63
C GLY A 1191 34.09 -8.99 -89.85
N PRO A 1192 33.18 -9.93 -90.20
CA PRO A 1192 31.88 -10.08 -89.53
C PRO A 1192 32.02 -10.46 -88.05
N VAL A 1193 31.22 -9.82 -87.19
CA VAL A 1193 31.30 -9.90 -85.72
C VAL A 1193 29.98 -10.37 -85.09
N THR A 1194 30.07 -11.07 -83.96
CA THR A 1194 28.88 -11.49 -83.19
C THR A 1194 28.34 -10.36 -82.32
N VAL A 1195 27.12 -10.51 -81.80
CA VAL A 1195 26.50 -9.50 -80.91
C VAL A 1195 27.33 -9.27 -79.64
N GLU A 1196 27.93 -10.33 -79.10
CA GLU A 1196 28.76 -10.24 -77.89
C GLU A 1196 30.09 -9.54 -78.17
N ASP A 1197 30.67 -9.75 -79.35
CA ASP A 1197 31.87 -9.05 -79.80
C ASP A 1197 31.60 -7.54 -79.95
N ILE A 1198 30.44 -7.16 -80.49
CA ILE A 1198 30.04 -5.75 -80.63
C ILE A 1198 29.94 -5.07 -79.26
N ARG A 1199 29.30 -5.70 -78.28
CA ARG A 1199 29.19 -5.16 -76.91
C ARG A 1199 30.56 -5.03 -76.25
N THR A 1200 31.35 -6.10 -76.30
CA THR A 1200 32.68 -6.14 -75.68
C THR A 1200 33.62 -5.10 -76.31
N ARG A 1201 33.58 -4.94 -77.63
CA ARG A 1201 34.39 -3.95 -78.35
C ARG A 1201 33.92 -2.53 -78.08
N PHE A 1202 32.62 -2.28 -78.00
CA PHE A 1202 32.09 -0.96 -77.64
C PHE A 1202 32.45 -0.58 -76.21
N GLU A 1203 32.29 -1.49 -75.25
CA GLU A 1203 32.72 -1.24 -73.87
C GLU A 1203 34.23 -1.02 -73.75
N LYS A 1204 35.04 -1.78 -74.51
CA LYS A 1204 36.49 -1.58 -74.55
C LYS A 1204 36.82 -0.21 -75.14
N TYR A 1205 36.16 0.19 -76.22
CA TYR A 1205 36.33 1.50 -76.85
C TYR A 1205 35.96 2.65 -75.91
N VAL A 1206 34.82 2.55 -75.22
CA VAL A 1206 34.41 3.53 -74.20
C VAL A 1206 35.40 3.58 -73.04
N ARG A 1207 35.86 2.42 -72.53
CA ARG A 1207 36.90 2.36 -71.49
C ARG A 1207 38.24 2.94 -71.93
N GLU A 1208 38.61 2.81 -73.20
CA GLU A 1208 39.82 3.43 -73.74
C GLU A 1208 39.64 4.95 -73.88
N LEU A 1209 38.46 5.42 -74.28
CA LEU A 1209 38.12 6.85 -74.36
C LEU A 1209 38.06 7.53 -72.99
N THR A 1210 37.64 6.82 -71.95
CA THR A 1210 37.57 7.30 -70.57
C THR A 1210 38.82 6.95 -69.75
N LYS A 1211 39.82 6.29 -70.34
CA LYS A 1211 41.01 5.81 -69.63
C LYS A 1211 41.81 6.97 -69.03
N GLY A 1212 42.02 6.93 -67.71
CA GLY A 1212 42.73 7.97 -66.97
C GLY A 1212 41.91 9.23 -66.70
N LYS A 1213 40.61 9.21 -67.01
CA LYS A 1213 39.65 10.30 -66.77
C LYS A 1213 38.63 9.88 -65.72
N ASP A 1214 38.08 10.85 -64.99
CA ASP A 1214 36.99 10.60 -64.05
C ASP A 1214 35.68 10.43 -64.83
N GLU A 1215 35.14 9.20 -64.87
CA GLU A 1215 33.93 8.86 -65.63
C GLU A 1215 32.72 9.74 -65.28
N SER A 1216 32.66 10.27 -64.05
CA SER A 1216 31.58 11.16 -63.62
C SER A 1216 31.64 12.55 -64.31
N LYS A 1217 32.83 12.95 -64.77
CA LYS A 1217 33.13 14.24 -65.41
C LYS A 1217 33.18 14.17 -66.93
N VAL A 1218 33.24 12.98 -67.53
CA VAL A 1218 33.31 12.82 -68.99
C VAL A 1218 31.95 13.11 -69.65
N ARG A 1219 31.96 13.85 -70.75
CA ARG A 1219 30.80 14.05 -71.64
C ARG A 1219 31.20 13.68 -73.07
N ILE A 1220 30.64 12.57 -73.56
CA ILE A 1220 30.90 12.05 -74.91
C ILE A 1220 30.01 12.77 -75.91
N ILE A 1221 30.61 13.33 -76.96
CA ILE A 1221 29.90 14.05 -78.01
C ILE A 1221 30.19 13.36 -79.34
N LEU A 1222 29.14 12.84 -79.98
CA LEU A 1222 29.23 12.23 -81.30
C LEU A 1222 29.29 13.32 -82.36
N LYS A 1223 30.32 13.27 -83.22
CA LYS A 1223 30.51 14.19 -84.36
C LYS A 1223 30.40 13.46 -85.69
#